data_AF-A0A9X9XGA3-F1
#
_entry.id   AF-A0A9X9XGA3-F1
#
_cell.length_a   1.000
_cell.length_b   1.000
_cell.length_c   1.000
_cell.angle_alpha   90.00
_cell.angle_beta   90.00
_cell.angle_gamma   90.00
#
_symmetry.space_group_name_H-M   'P 1'
#
loop_
_entity.id
_entity.type
_entity.pdbx_description
1 polymer ?
#
loop_
_entity_poly.entity_id
_entity_poly.type
_entity_poly.pdbx_seq_one_letter_code
_entity_poly.pdbx_strand_id
1 'polypeptide(L)'
;MAATDNIAKCLGDAVDAGRISREGAERALREVKRVFDENPGVSEGAAAARAAETLKADAALRKRQAALQVTATDRVLQDVASHPEGAYRGTWAVFVRDLTGKATYSNVDGWTQAVRGILYGKIADVLDAYRAKNLGLTRDTIGLQRFIRDLYGEASGDPVAANAARAWSEAAEYARQRFNAAGGNIPRKEAWRLPQHFDTETVKRMGRAGFEDWMHRAVEDGRLRIWDYEANAPVDPIRRAEIISQAFERIDTNGLSDLTPGQAGSAKLANSRSDRRAFEWTTADAWLEANRTFGGGDAGIFDLLVNHIDGMARDIAMLEILGPNPNATARVLIDSARKAGVSDNEAWYLENAWNVVNGTALSPVAGWKASFFGGVRAWLSSAQLGSAVLSSVSDFQTMRQTAAWNGLGSNGIMGEYFRLLNPANAADRKLAVRAGLIADGWAHRARAAQRTMFEEIGQTLPARISDFVMRISGMNAHTQAAKWAFGMEFLGRLADDAGHTFDALDPALRRTMERYGLTAAEWNLIRTKGLHSEDGVDLIFPENMMRDGDRAAERAATRLLEMIDAERGFAVLEPGAAEKALTLQGTRAGTWSGEFWRATTQYKSFPITMMTRHLYRGFNAGGATAAGLYLARLAVGLTAFGAFAMQMKEIAKGRDPRDMTDWRFWGAAFFQGGGAGIVGDFLNSSLNRADTSFYMTAIGGPTAGLADDLARLTMANISATTEGKDANWGRDAARFVRRNTPGTSLWYMRLALDRLMWDQLQAILDPDAARSWRRTEQRARQETRQEFWWRPGEAGPERGPALDRAIGLDGR
;
A
#
# COMPACT_ATOMS: atom_id res chain seq x y z
N MET A 1 19.43 -45.58 -21.77
CA MET A 1 18.32 -45.40 -22.74
C MET A 1 17.28 -46.52 -22.73
N ALA A 2 17.51 -47.70 -22.11
CA ALA A 2 16.57 -48.84 -22.14
C ALA A 2 15.66 -49.01 -20.89
N ALA A 3 15.58 -48.02 -20.00
CA ALA A 3 15.04 -48.22 -18.64
C ALA A 3 13.56 -47.82 -18.43
N THR A 4 12.86 -47.33 -19.46
CA THR A 4 11.43 -46.94 -19.38
C THR A 4 10.57 -47.50 -20.52
N ASP A 5 11.13 -48.38 -21.35
CA ASP A 5 10.49 -48.89 -22.57
C ASP A 5 9.28 -49.78 -22.28
N ASN A 6 9.29 -50.50 -21.14
CA ASN A 6 8.18 -51.35 -20.72
C ASN A 6 6.96 -50.52 -20.31
N ILE A 7 7.18 -49.42 -19.58
CA ILE A 7 6.11 -48.50 -19.21
C ILE A 7 5.60 -47.73 -20.42
N ALA A 8 6.48 -47.33 -21.34
CA ALA A 8 6.06 -46.69 -22.59
C ALA A 8 5.11 -47.58 -23.39
N LYS A 9 5.42 -48.88 -23.49
CA LYS A 9 4.56 -49.88 -24.13
C LYS A 9 3.22 -50.05 -23.40
N CYS A 10 3.23 -50.22 -22.08
CA CYS A 10 2.02 -50.35 -21.26
C CYS A 10 1.08 -49.14 -21.40
N LEU A 11 1.64 -47.92 -21.43
CA LEU A 11 0.89 -46.69 -21.65
C LEU A 11 0.34 -46.60 -23.08
N GLY A 12 1.10 -47.06 -24.08
CA GLY A 12 0.63 -47.19 -25.46
C GLY A 12 -0.57 -48.12 -25.58
N ASP A 13 -0.48 -49.33 -25.00
CA ASP A 13 -1.57 -50.30 -24.99
C ASP A 13 -2.83 -49.74 -24.29
N ALA A 14 -2.66 -48.91 -23.26
CA ALA A 14 -3.77 -48.25 -22.57
C ALA A 14 -4.43 -47.13 -23.40
N VAL A 15 -3.67 -46.44 -24.26
CA VAL A 15 -4.22 -45.47 -25.24
C VAL A 15 -5.00 -46.20 -26.31
N ASP A 16 -4.44 -47.29 -26.85
CA ASP A 16 -5.08 -48.09 -27.90
C ASP A 16 -6.37 -48.76 -27.39
N ALA A 17 -6.41 -49.14 -26.11
CA ALA A 17 -7.60 -49.63 -25.42
C ALA A 17 -8.60 -48.52 -25.01
N GLY A 18 -8.33 -47.25 -25.32
CA GLY A 18 -9.21 -46.11 -24.99
C GLY A 18 -9.33 -45.80 -23.50
N ARG A 19 -8.44 -46.33 -22.66
CA ARG A 19 -8.48 -46.15 -21.19
C ARG A 19 -7.88 -44.83 -20.73
N ILE A 20 -6.92 -44.30 -21.49
CA ILE A 20 -6.27 -43.00 -21.26
C ILE A 20 -6.11 -42.24 -22.57
N SER A 21 -6.06 -40.91 -22.52
CA SER A 21 -5.73 -40.10 -23.70
C SER A 21 -4.25 -40.21 -24.05
N ARG A 22 -3.90 -40.03 -25.33
CA ARG A 22 -2.48 -39.99 -25.77
C ARG A 22 -1.68 -38.94 -24.99
N GLU A 23 -2.25 -37.76 -24.77
CA GLU A 23 -1.62 -36.71 -23.96
C GLU A 23 -1.42 -37.14 -22.49
N GLY A 24 -2.39 -37.89 -21.94
CA GLY A 24 -2.30 -38.47 -20.59
C GLY A 24 -1.19 -39.51 -20.48
N ALA A 25 -1.06 -40.38 -21.48
CA ALA A 25 0.01 -41.37 -21.57
C ALA A 25 1.39 -40.70 -21.67
N GLU A 26 1.54 -39.70 -22.52
CA GLU A 26 2.80 -38.97 -22.66
C GLU A 26 3.17 -38.21 -21.37
N ARG A 27 2.19 -37.62 -20.68
CA ARG A 27 2.42 -36.98 -19.38
C ARG A 27 2.85 -37.99 -18.32
N ALA A 28 2.21 -39.16 -18.28
CA ALA A 28 2.60 -40.24 -17.37
C ALA A 28 4.02 -40.72 -17.66
N LEU A 29 4.36 -40.96 -18.93
CA LEU A 29 5.70 -41.39 -19.31
C LEU A 29 6.78 -40.35 -18.96
N ARG A 30 6.50 -39.06 -19.21
CA ARG A 30 7.41 -37.97 -18.82
C ARG A 30 7.63 -37.94 -17.32
N GLU A 31 6.58 -38.11 -16.53
CA GLU A 31 6.67 -38.10 -15.08
C GLU A 31 7.43 -39.31 -14.54
N VAL A 32 7.17 -40.51 -15.08
CA VAL A 32 7.93 -41.72 -14.74
C VAL A 32 9.42 -41.52 -15.06
N LYS A 33 9.72 -40.99 -16.24
CA LYS A 33 11.09 -40.71 -16.67
C LYS A 33 11.75 -39.67 -15.77
N ARG A 34 11.03 -38.61 -15.41
CA ARG A 34 11.50 -37.58 -14.48
C ARG A 34 11.86 -38.17 -13.12
N VAL A 35 10.94 -38.95 -12.52
CA VAL A 35 11.18 -39.64 -11.24
C VAL A 35 12.36 -40.60 -11.36
N PHE A 36 12.47 -41.34 -12.47
CA PHE A 36 13.57 -42.27 -12.69
C PHE A 36 14.92 -41.56 -12.83
N ASP A 37 14.98 -40.49 -13.61
CA ASP A 37 16.19 -39.69 -13.84
C ASP A 37 16.61 -38.93 -12.56
N GLU A 38 15.66 -38.48 -11.74
CA GLU A 38 15.91 -37.79 -10.47
C GLU A 38 16.23 -38.76 -9.30
N ASN A 39 16.01 -40.07 -9.46
CA ASN A 39 16.19 -41.05 -8.38
C ASN A 39 17.09 -42.23 -8.81
N PRO A 40 18.42 -42.04 -8.91
CA PRO A 40 19.34 -43.11 -9.26
C PRO A 40 19.23 -44.29 -8.27
N GLY A 41 18.84 -45.47 -8.76
CA GLY A 41 18.71 -46.70 -7.94
C GLY A 41 17.28 -47.13 -7.59
N VAL A 42 16.26 -46.36 -7.96
CA VAL A 42 14.85 -46.78 -7.84
C VAL A 42 14.47 -47.68 -9.03
N SER A 43 13.72 -48.77 -8.78
CA SER A 43 13.25 -49.64 -9.86
C SER A 43 12.21 -48.93 -10.74
N GLU A 44 12.12 -49.31 -12.01
CA GLU A 44 11.14 -48.77 -12.96
C GLU A 44 9.70 -48.84 -12.40
N GLY A 45 9.33 -49.95 -11.75
CA GLY A 45 8.02 -50.10 -11.11
C GLY A 45 7.79 -49.20 -9.88
N ALA A 46 8.83 -48.94 -9.08
CA ALA A 46 8.74 -48.01 -7.95
C ALA A 46 8.68 -46.54 -8.43
N ALA A 47 9.42 -46.20 -9.50
CA ALA A 47 9.31 -44.91 -10.16
C ALA A 47 7.90 -44.72 -10.76
N ALA A 48 7.33 -45.77 -11.36
CA ALA A 48 5.95 -45.78 -11.86
C ALA A 48 4.93 -45.53 -10.77
N ALA A 49 5.07 -46.22 -9.62
CA ALA A 49 4.16 -46.05 -8.49
C ALA A 49 4.24 -44.63 -7.90
N ARG A 50 5.45 -44.09 -7.74
CA ARG A 50 5.66 -42.70 -7.28
C ARG A 50 5.06 -41.69 -8.26
N ALA A 51 5.36 -41.84 -9.55
CA ALA A 51 4.77 -41.01 -10.60
C ALA A 51 3.24 -41.10 -10.61
N ALA A 52 2.67 -42.30 -10.44
CA ALA A 52 1.22 -42.48 -10.36
C ALA A 52 0.60 -41.74 -9.16
N GLU A 53 1.21 -41.80 -7.98
CA GLU A 53 0.74 -41.05 -6.81
C GLU A 53 0.84 -39.53 -7.01
N THR A 54 1.95 -39.04 -7.59
CA THR A 54 2.09 -37.62 -7.96
C THR A 54 1.01 -37.19 -8.95
N LEU A 55 0.78 -37.98 -10.02
CA LEU A 55 -0.24 -37.69 -11.03
C LEU A 55 -1.66 -37.73 -10.47
N LYS A 56 -1.96 -38.63 -9.52
CA LYS A 56 -3.25 -38.66 -8.82
C LYS A 56 -3.44 -37.41 -7.96
N ALA A 57 -2.44 -37.02 -7.18
CA ALA A 57 -2.48 -35.81 -6.36
C ALA A 57 -2.66 -34.55 -7.23
N ASP A 58 -1.91 -34.46 -8.32
CA ASP A 58 -2.04 -33.39 -9.32
C ASP A 58 -3.41 -33.35 -9.97
N ALA A 59 -3.99 -34.51 -10.33
CA ALA A 59 -5.32 -34.59 -10.89
C ALA A 59 -6.39 -34.13 -9.90
N ALA A 60 -6.29 -34.54 -8.63
CA ALA A 60 -7.18 -34.10 -7.56
C ALA A 60 -7.08 -32.58 -7.33
N LEU A 61 -5.86 -32.05 -7.28
CA LEU A 61 -5.61 -30.62 -7.16
C LEU A 61 -6.19 -29.85 -8.35
N ARG A 62 -5.95 -30.30 -9.59
CA ARG A 62 -6.50 -29.67 -10.79
C ARG A 62 -8.02 -29.69 -10.80
N LYS A 63 -8.66 -30.78 -10.39
CA LYS A 63 -10.12 -30.89 -10.26
C LYS A 63 -10.65 -29.88 -9.23
N ARG A 64 -10.02 -29.80 -8.05
CA ARG A 64 -10.39 -28.82 -7.01
C ARG A 64 -10.22 -27.39 -7.51
N GLN A 65 -9.07 -27.07 -8.13
CA GLN A 65 -8.82 -25.75 -8.69
C GLN A 65 -9.81 -25.40 -9.80
N ALA A 66 -10.18 -26.35 -10.66
CA ALA A 66 -11.20 -26.12 -11.69
C ALA A 66 -12.57 -25.82 -11.08
N ALA A 67 -12.98 -26.57 -10.05
CA ALA A 67 -14.24 -26.31 -9.34
C ALA A 67 -14.26 -24.93 -8.65
N LEU A 68 -13.17 -24.58 -7.95
CA LEU A 68 -13.02 -23.25 -7.33
C LEU A 68 -13.00 -22.14 -8.39
N GLN A 69 -12.34 -22.37 -9.53
CA GLN A 69 -12.29 -21.42 -10.63
C GLN A 69 -13.67 -21.14 -11.20
N VAL A 70 -14.42 -22.19 -11.54
CA VAL A 70 -15.78 -22.06 -12.09
C VAL A 70 -16.69 -21.36 -11.11
N THR A 71 -16.67 -21.77 -9.83
CA THR A 71 -17.50 -21.17 -8.76
C THR A 71 -17.16 -19.70 -8.56
N ALA A 72 -15.87 -19.35 -8.52
CA ALA A 72 -15.45 -17.96 -8.36
C ALA A 72 -15.85 -17.11 -9.56
N THR A 73 -15.62 -17.59 -10.79
CA THR A 73 -15.98 -16.88 -12.03
C THR A 73 -17.48 -16.67 -12.15
N ASP A 74 -18.31 -17.69 -11.88
CA ASP A 74 -19.78 -17.57 -11.88
C ASP A 74 -20.25 -16.54 -10.85
N ARG A 75 -19.75 -16.64 -9.61
CA ARG A 75 -20.08 -15.68 -8.55
C ARG A 75 -19.73 -14.24 -8.95
N VAL A 76 -18.52 -13.98 -9.45
CA VAL A 76 -18.15 -12.60 -9.80
C VAL A 76 -18.91 -12.08 -11.02
N LEU A 77 -19.32 -12.94 -11.96
CA LEU A 77 -20.19 -12.53 -13.06
C LEU A 77 -21.59 -12.12 -12.55
N GLN A 78 -22.12 -12.85 -11.56
CA GLN A 78 -23.37 -12.49 -10.88
C GLN A 78 -23.21 -11.19 -10.08
N ASP A 79 -22.10 -11.03 -9.34
CA ASP A 79 -21.76 -9.78 -8.64
C ASP A 79 -21.76 -8.60 -9.63
N VAL A 80 -21.06 -8.71 -10.77
CA VAL A 80 -21.04 -7.69 -11.83
C VAL A 80 -22.44 -7.39 -12.38
N ALA A 81 -23.24 -8.44 -12.64
CA ALA A 81 -24.59 -8.28 -13.16
C ALA A 81 -25.55 -7.63 -12.15
N SER A 82 -25.30 -7.80 -10.85
CA SER A 82 -26.10 -7.20 -9.77
C SER A 82 -25.87 -5.69 -9.62
N HIS A 83 -24.79 -5.16 -10.20
CA HIS A 83 -24.45 -3.75 -10.07
C HIS A 83 -25.43 -2.86 -10.87
N PRO A 84 -26.14 -1.91 -10.23
CA PRO A 84 -27.23 -1.16 -10.87
C PRO A 84 -26.76 -0.20 -11.98
N GLU A 85 -25.47 0.17 -11.99
CA GLU A 85 -24.86 1.00 -13.05
C GLU A 85 -24.19 0.19 -14.16
N GLY A 86 -24.53 -1.09 -14.30
CA GLY A 86 -24.13 -1.92 -15.44
C GLY A 86 -22.71 -2.48 -15.36
N ALA A 87 -22.30 -3.14 -16.46
CA ALA A 87 -21.14 -4.03 -16.48
C ALA A 87 -19.78 -3.32 -16.23
N TYR A 88 -19.64 -2.06 -16.66
CA TYR A 88 -18.43 -1.28 -16.38
C TYR A 88 -18.23 -1.06 -14.88
N ARG A 89 -19.21 -0.45 -14.21
CA ARG A 89 -19.14 -0.18 -12.76
C ARG A 89 -19.12 -1.47 -11.95
N GLY A 90 -19.88 -2.48 -12.37
CA GLY A 90 -19.85 -3.80 -11.76
C GLY A 90 -18.46 -4.43 -11.79
N THR A 91 -17.80 -4.43 -12.96
CA THR A 91 -16.46 -5.01 -13.12
C THR A 91 -15.40 -4.21 -12.39
N TRP A 92 -15.47 -2.87 -12.46
CA TRP A 92 -14.61 -1.97 -11.69
C TRP A 92 -14.68 -2.29 -10.19
N ALA A 93 -15.89 -2.45 -9.67
CA ALA A 93 -16.16 -2.77 -8.27
C ALA A 93 -15.70 -4.18 -7.85
N VAL A 94 -15.36 -5.09 -8.77
CA VAL A 94 -14.71 -6.37 -8.40
C VAL A 94 -13.22 -6.17 -8.17
N PHE A 95 -12.56 -5.30 -8.95
CA PHE A 95 -11.12 -5.08 -8.83
C PHE A 95 -10.77 -4.10 -7.71
N VAL A 96 -11.43 -2.95 -7.67
CA VAL A 96 -11.11 -1.84 -6.78
C VAL A 96 -12.37 -1.29 -6.11
N ARG A 97 -12.22 -0.36 -5.17
CA ARG A 97 -13.36 0.29 -4.51
C ARG A 97 -14.37 0.85 -5.53
N ASP A 98 -15.63 0.49 -5.34
CA ASP A 98 -16.75 1.10 -6.05
C ASP A 98 -16.86 2.60 -5.68
N LEU A 99 -16.84 3.45 -6.70
CA LEU A 99 -16.97 4.89 -6.50
C LEU A 99 -18.42 5.27 -6.14
N THR A 100 -19.40 4.49 -6.58
CA THR A 100 -20.83 4.79 -6.40
C THR A 100 -21.34 4.35 -5.02
N GLY A 101 -20.69 3.37 -4.40
CA GLY A 101 -21.05 2.80 -3.11
C GLY A 101 -22.29 1.90 -3.17
N LYS A 102 -22.59 1.34 -4.35
CA LYS A 102 -23.77 0.51 -4.63
C LYS A 102 -23.43 -0.98 -4.71
N ALA A 103 -22.17 -1.34 -4.97
CA ALA A 103 -21.73 -2.72 -4.91
C ALA A 103 -21.82 -3.25 -3.48
N THR A 104 -22.54 -4.37 -3.28
CA THR A 104 -22.68 -5.05 -1.98
C THR A 104 -21.79 -6.29 -1.87
N TYR A 105 -20.76 -6.38 -2.70
CA TYR A 105 -19.82 -7.48 -2.75
C TYR A 105 -18.39 -6.97 -2.55
N SER A 106 -17.51 -7.89 -2.17
CA SER A 106 -16.12 -7.59 -1.85
C SER A 106 -15.26 -7.42 -3.12
N ASN A 107 -14.25 -6.57 -3.02
CA ASN A 107 -13.33 -6.28 -4.13
C ASN A 107 -11.88 -6.68 -3.79
N VAL A 108 -11.04 -6.88 -4.81
CA VAL A 108 -9.66 -7.35 -4.61
C VAL A 108 -8.82 -6.38 -3.76
N ASP A 109 -8.94 -5.06 -3.99
CA ASP A 109 -8.19 -4.04 -3.23
C ASP A 109 -8.56 -4.05 -1.74
N GLY A 110 -9.85 -3.90 -1.42
CA GLY A 110 -10.34 -3.90 -0.04
C GLY A 110 -10.05 -5.21 0.69
N TRP A 111 -10.24 -6.35 0.02
CA TRP A 111 -9.93 -7.65 0.58
C TRP A 111 -8.43 -7.84 0.83
N THR A 112 -7.56 -7.27 -0.02
CA THR A 112 -6.11 -7.24 0.19
C THR A 112 -5.76 -6.47 1.48
N GLN A 113 -6.37 -5.29 1.69
CA GLN A 113 -6.14 -4.50 2.91
C GLN A 113 -6.64 -5.24 4.16
N ALA A 114 -7.80 -5.88 4.08
CA ALA A 114 -8.35 -6.67 5.19
C ALA A 114 -7.43 -7.85 5.57
N VAL A 115 -6.99 -8.66 4.59
CA VAL A 115 -6.08 -9.78 4.85
C VAL A 115 -4.73 -9.28 5.38
N ARG A 116 -4.22 -8.15 4.86
CA ARG A 116 -3.02 -7.49 5.40
C ARG A 116 -3.20 -7.10 6.86
N GLY A 117 -4.31 -6.48 7.22
CA GLY A 117 -4.64 -6.11 8.60
C GLY A 117 -4.63 -7.32 9.54
N ILE A 118 -5.25 -8.43 9.11
CA ILE A 118 -5.25 -9.70 9.87
C ILE A 118 -3.82 -10.21 10.09
N LEU A 119 -3.01 -10.27 9.03
CA LEU A 119 -1.64 -10.78 9.14
C LEU A 119 -0.75 -9.86 9.97
N TYR A 120 -0.92 -8.53 9.85
CA TYR A 120 -0.21 -7.55 10.68
C TYR A 120 -0.60 -7.65 12.16
N GLY A 121 -1.87 -7.92 12.47
CA GLY A 121 -2.32 -8.22 13.83
C GLY A 121 -1.57 -9.40 14.43
N LYS A 122 -1.43 -10.49 13.66
CA LYS A 122 -0.67 -11.69 14.07
C LYS A 122 0.82 -11.43 14.29
N ILE A 123 1.41 -10.50 13.55
CA ILE A 123 2.83 -10.12 13.71
C ILE A 123 3.01 -8.79 14.44
N ALA A 124 2.02 -8.32 15.22
CA ALA A 124 2.09 -7.03 15.91
C ALA A 124 3.32 -6.93 16.82
N ASP A 125 3.72 -8.04 17.45
CA ASP A 125 4.93 -8.15 18.28
C ASP A 125 6.21 -7.96 17.45
N VAL A 126 6.28 -8.53 16.24
CA VAL A 126 7.40 -8.35 15.31
C VAL A 126 7.48 -6.89 14.85
N LEU A 127 6.33 -6.30 14.50
CA LEU A 127 6.24 -4.91 14.04
C LEU A 127 6.67 -3.94 15.13
N ASP A 128 6.19 -4.10 16.36
CA ASP A 128 6.56 -3.18 17.45
C ASP A 128 8.03 -3.33 17.88
N ALA A 129 8.53 -4.57 17.94
CA ALA A 129 9.92 -4.83 18.33
C ALA A 129 10.93 -4.24 17.33
N TYR A 130 10.71 -4.47 16.03
CA TYR A 130 11.73 -4.26 14.99
C TYR A 130 11.44 -3.14 13.98
N ARG A 131 10.33 -2.40 14.13
CA ARG A 131 10.15 -1.14 13.39
C ARG A 131 11.32 -0.19 13.62
N ALA A 132 11.49 0.75 12.69
CA ALA A 132 12.47 1.79 12.86
C ALA A 132 12.08 2.72 14.04
N LYS A 133 13.02 2.91 14.97
CA LYS A 133 12.91 3.79 16.16
C LYS A 133 13.68 5.09 15.92
N ASN A 134 13.65 6.00 16.88
CA ASN A 134 14.36 7.29 16.83
C ASN A 134 14.08 8.05 15.54
N LEU A 135 12.80 8.31 15.26
CA LEU A 135 12.36 9.03 14.05
C LEU A 135 12.76 8.34 12.73
N GLY A 136 12.87 7.01 12.75
CA GLY A 136 13.19 6.22 11.57
C GLY A 136 14.70 6.05 11.31
N LEU A 137 15.56 6.59 12.19
CA LEU A 137 17.02 6.61 12.02
C LEU A 137 17.70 5.30 12.42
N THR A 138 17.15 4.59 13.40
CA THR A 138 17.77 3.38 13.93
C THR A 138 16.80 2.20 13.91
N ARG A 139 17.34 1.01 13.68
CA ARG A 139 16.61 -0.26 13.74
C ARG A 139 17.44 -1.23 14.58
N ASP A 140 16.76 -2.04 15.38
CA ASP A 140 17.43 -3.03 16.23
C ASP A 140 17.88 -4.25 15.41
N THR A 141 19.04 -4.12 14.78
CA THR A 141 19.62 -5.19 13.95
C THR A 141 20.12 -6.36 14.79
N ILE A 142 20.58 -6.11 16.02
CA ILE A 142 21.01 -7.17 16.95
C ILE A 142 19.80 -8.01 17.36
N GLY A 143 18.69 -7.36 17.72
CA GLY A 143 17.43 -8.04 18.00
C GLY A 143 16.92 -8.84 16.81
N LEU A 144 17.05 -8.31 15.57
CA LEU A 144 16.70 -9.05 14.35
C LEU A 144 17.61 -10.28 14.13
N GLN A 145 18.91 -10.19 14.40
CA GLN A 145 19.82 -11.34 14.34
C GLN A 145 19.42 -12.42 15.36
N ARG A 146 19.07 -12.02 16.59
CA ARG A 146 18.54 -12.93 17.62
C ARG A 146 17.23 -13.58 17.21
N PHE A 147 16.33 -12.82 16.60
CA PHE A 147 15.09 -13.34 16.02
C PHE A 147 15.36 -14.40 14.94
N ILE A 148 16.34 -14.18 14.06
CA ILE A 148 16.75 -15.20 13.09
C ILE A 148 17.29 -16.44 13.81
N ARG A 149 18.12 -16.29 14.84
CA ARG A 149 18.61 -17.42 15.65
C ARG A 149 17.46 -18.24 16.26
N ASP A 150 16.48 -17.58 16.86
CA ASP A 150 15.31 -18.27 17.44
C ASP A 150 14.46 -18.97 16.37
N LEU A 151 14.31 -18.41 15.16
CA LEU A 151 13.66 -19.10 14.03
C LEU A 151 14.42 -20.37 13.59
N TYR A 152 15.73 -20.42 13.83
CA TYR A 152 16.55 -21.60 13.57
C TYR A 152 16.55 -22.61 14.71
N GLY A 153 15.90 -22.31 15.84
CA GLY A 153 15.94 -23.12 17.06
C GLY A 153 17.21 -22.92 17.88
N GLU A 154 18.04 -21.94 17.53
CA GLU A 154 19.21 -21.54 18.29
C GLU A 154 18.77 -20.54 19.36
N ALA A 155 18.65 -20.99 20.62
CA ALA A 155 18.15 -20.13 21.71
C ALA A 155 18.99 -18.85 21.84
N SER A 156 18.40 -17.71 21.50
CA SER A 156 19.08 -16.41 21.49
C SER A 156 19.27 -15.81 22.89
N GLY A 157 18.52 -16.32 23.88
CA GLY A 157 18.46 -15.79 25.24
C GLY A 157 17.60 -14.52 25.37
N ASP A 158 16.92 -14.08 24.31
CA ASP A 158 16.10 -12.86 24.29
C ASP A 158 14.60 -13.19 24.17
N PRO A 159 13.79 -12.96 25.22
CA PRO A 159 12.38 -13.31 25.20
C PRO A 159 11.58 -12.51 24.17
N VAL A 160 12.02 -11.30 23.79
CA VAL A 160 11.37 -10.50 22.75
C VAL A 160 11.57 -11.17 21.40
N ALA A 161 12.79 -11.62 21.11
CA ALA A 161 13.13 -12.33 19.87
C ALA A 161 12.40 -13.67 19.76
N ALA A 162 12.35 -14.45 20.84
CA ALA A 162 11.66 -15.73 20.88
C ALA A 162 10.14 -15.57 20.63
N ASN A 163 9.51 -14.59 21.28
CA ASN A 163 8.09 -14.29 21.08
C ASN A 163 7.81 -13.82 19.63
N ALA A 164 8.67 -12.95 19.09
CA ALA A 164 8.55 -12.50 17.71
C ALA A 164 8.71 -13.65 16.70
N ALA A 165 9.65 -14.56 16.93
CA ALA A 165 9.88 -15.75 16.08
C ALA A 165 8.65 -16.68 16.06
N ARG A 166 8.01 -16.89 17.21
CA ARG A 166 6.75 -17.63 17.32
C ARG A 166 5.63 -16.93 16.54
N ALA A 167 5.39 -15.64 16.80
CA ALA A 167 4.34 -14.85 16.16
C ALA A 167 4.50 -14.83 14.62
N TRP A 168 5.74 -14.68 14.13
CA TRP A 168 6.05 -14.79 12.71
C TRP A 168 5.70 -16.16 12.13
N SER A 169 6.12 -17.24 12.80
CA SER A 169 5.88 -18.61 12.31
C SER A 169 4.39 -18.95 12.26
N GLU A 170 3.62 -18.53 13.27
CA GLU A 170 2.16 -18.68 13.30
C GLU A 170 1.48 -17.89 12.18
N ALA A 171 1.88 -16.64 11.96
CA ALA A 171 1.32 -15.79 10.90
C ALA A 171 1.64 -16.34 9.50
N ALA A 172 2.87 -16.80 9.27
CA ALA A 172 3.29 -17.38 8.00
C ALA A 172 2.56 -18.70 7.70
N GLU A 173 2.37 -19.56 8.70
CA GLU A 173 1.61 -20.79 8.56
C GLU A 173 0.12 -20.50 8.31
N TYR A 174 -0.47 -19.54 9.02
CA TYR A 174 -1.85 -19.10 8.76
C TYR A 174 -2.01 -18.57 7.33
N ALA A 175 -1.10 -17.71 6.87
CA ALA A 175 -1.12 -17.21 5.49
C ALA A 175 -1.02 -18.35 4.46
N ARG A 176 -0.14 -19.33 4.70
CA ARG A 176 0.02 -20.52 3.85
C ARG A 176 -1.25 -21.35 3.79
N GLN A 177 -1.86 -21.62 4.94
CA GLN A 177 -3.10 -22.40 5.03
C GLN A 177 -4.26 -21.70 4.31
N ARG A 178 -4.41 -20.39 4.52
CA ARG A 178 -5.45 -19.60 3.85
C ARG A 178 -5.25 -19.53 2.33
N PHE A 179 -4.01 -19.36 1.86
CA PHE A 179 -3.66 -19.43 0.45
C PHE A 179 -4.05 -20.80 -0.16
N ASN A 180 -3.74 -21.89 0.54
CA ASN A 180 -4.10 -23.24 0.09
C ASN A 180 -5.60 -23.52 0.16
N ALA A 181 -6.32 -22.94 1.14
CA ALA A 181 -7.77 -23.00 1.21
C ALA A 181 -8.43 -22.35 -0.02
N ALA A 182 -7.83 -21.26 -0.52
CA ALA A 182 -8.26 -20.55 -1.72
C ALA A 182 -7.86 -21.21 -3.06
N GLY A 183 -7.27 -22.42 -3.02
CA GLY A 183 -6.92 -23.22 -4.19
C GLY A 183 -5.43 -23.25 -4.53
N GLY A 184 -4.61 -22.54 -3.76
CA GLY A 184 -3.16 -22.64 -3.81
C GLY A 184 -2.61 -24.01 -3.39
N ASN A 185 -1.33 -24.25 -3.67
CA ASN A 185 -0.64 -25.48 -3.28
C ASN A 185 0.79 -25.23 -2.77
N ILE A 186 0.92 -24.53 -1.64
CA ILE A 186 2.19 -24.36 -0.95
C ILE A 186 2.39 -25.54 0.02
N PRO A 187 3.36 -26.45 -0.23
CA PRO A 187 3.61 -27.57 0.67
C PRO A 187 4.11 -27.08 2.04
N ARG A 188 3.75 -27.79 3.11
CA ARG A 188 4.32 -27.54 4.43
C ARG A 188 5.75 -28.08 4.44
N LYS A 189 6.68 -27.30 4.98
CA LYS A 189 8.08 -27.66 5.07
C LYS A 189 8.61 -27.30 6.45
N GLU A 190 9.06 -28.29 7.22
CA GLU A 190 9.54 -28.10 8.59
C GLU A 190 10.75 -27.16 8.66
N ALA A 191 11.64 -27.22 7.66
CA ALA A 191 12.81 -26.35 7.57
C ALA A 191 12.51 -24.95 6.98
N TRP A 192 11.28 -24.65 6.56
CA TRP A 192 10.92 -23.32 6.10
C TRP A 192 10.75 -22.39 7.30
N ARG A 193 11.47 -21.27 7.30
CA ARG A 193 11.53 -20.32 8.43
C ARG A 193 11.08 -18.92 8.02
N LEU A 194 11.65 -18.40 6.95
CA LEU A 194 11.39 -17.06 6.42
C LEU A 194 11.61 -17.02 4.89
N PRO A 195 11.04 -16.06 4.15
CA PRO A 195 11.38 -15.81 2.74
C PRO A 195 12.90 -15.62 2.54
N GLN A 196 13.37 -15.90 1.33
CA GLN A 196 14.76 -15.64 0.91
C GLN A 196 14.73 -14.73 -0.30
N HIS A 197 15.67 -13.79 -0.38
CA HIS A 197 15.77 -12.84 -1.48
C HIS A 197 17.23 -12.69 -1.91
N PHE A 198 17.43 -12.72 -3.23
CA PHE A 198 18.70 -12.39 -3.88
C PHE A 198 18.50 -11.09 -4.65
N ASP A 199 19.30 -10.08 -4.33
CA ASP A 199 19.35 -8.80 -5.02
C ASP A 199 20.02 -8.97 -6.38
N THR A 200 19.24 -8.78 -7.44
CA THR A 200 19.66 -9.01 -8.82
C THR A 200 20.90 -8.21 -9.18
N GLU A 201 20.99 -6.94 -8.77
CA GLU A 201 22.13 -6.07 -9.10
C GLU A 201 23.43 -6.51 -8.41
N THR A 202 23.32 -7.01 -7.18
CA THR A 202 24.46 -7.55 -6.43
C THR A 202 24.96 -8.85 -7.05
N VAL A 203 24.07 -9.77 -7.40
CA VAL A 203 24.43 -11.02 -8.09
C VAL A 203 25.05 -10.73 -9.47
N LYS A 204 24.50 -9.75 -10.22
CA LYS A 204 25.06 -9.28 -11.49
C LYS A 204 26.48 -8.76 -11.37
N ARG A 205 26.73 -7.88 -10.39
CA ARG A 205 28.07 -7.33 -10.14
C ARG A 205 29.08 -8.40 -9.73
N MET A 206 28.64 -9.41 -8.96
CA MET A 206 29.49 -10.53 -8.56
C MET A 206 29.85 -11.42 -9.77
N GLY A 207 28.95 -11.52 -10.75
CA GLY A 207 29.11 -12.35 -11.93
C GLY A 207 28.89 -13.84 -11.64
N ARG A 208 28.68 -14.62 -12.71
CA ARG A 208 28.34 -16.05 -12.64
C ARG A 208 29.33 -16.85 -11.82
N ALA A 209 30.62 -16.78 -12.18
CA ALA A 209 31.68 -17.50 -11.50
C ALA A 209 31.76 -17.13 -10.01
N GLY A 210 31.68 -15.85 -9.67
CA GLY A 210 31.73 -15.41 -8.27
C GLY A 210 30.54 -15.93 -7.45
N PHE A 211 29.34 -15.94 -8.03
CA PHE A 211 28.14 -16.49 -7.39
C PHE A 211 28.24 -18.00 -7.22
N GLU A 212 28.58 -18.73 -8.28
CA GLU A 212 28.72 -20.19 -8.26
C GLU A 212 29.80 -20.62 -7.25
N ASP A 213 30.98 -20.00 -7.28
CA ASP A 213 32.08 -20.29 -6.34
C ASP A 213 31.69 -20.02 -4.88
N TRP A 214 30.92 -18.96 -4.62
CA TRP A 214 30.43 -18.68 -3.27
C TRP A 214 29.45 -19.76 -2.81
N MET A 215 28.49 -20.14 -3.67
CA MET A 215 27.46 -21.12 -3.35
C MET A 215 28.05 -22.53 -3.18
N HIS A 216 29.02 -22.90 -4.01
CA HIS A 216 29.75 -24.16 -3.89
C HIS A 216 30.51 -24.25 -2.56
N ARG A 217 31.26 -23.20 -2.20
CA ARG A 217 31.93 -23.14 -0.89
C ARG A 217 30.96 -23.22 0.28
N ALA A 218 29.82 -22.54 0.20
CA ALA A 218 28.80 -22.65 1.25
C ALA A 218 28.27 -24.07 1.42
N VAL A 219 28.18 -24.86 0.33
CA VAL A 219 27.83 -26.29 0.41
C VAL A 219 28.98 -27.10 1.02
N GLU A 220 30.21 -26.89 0.57
CA GLU A 220 31.40 -27.61 1.07
C GLU A 220 31.65 -27.39 2.56
N ASP A 221 31.41 -26.17 3.04
CA ASP A 221 31.50 -25.79 4.45
C ASP A 221 30.32 -26.33 5.30
N GLY A 222 29.33 -26.99 4.68
CA GLY A 222 28.11 -27.46 5.35
C GLY A 222 27.15 -26.34 5.77
N ARG A 223 27.33 -25.12 5.26
CA ARG A 223 26.49 -23.94 5.54
C ARG A 223 25.21 -23.90 4.69
N LEU A 224 25.23 -24.55 3.53
CA LEU A 224 24.11 -24.66 2.59
C LEU A 224 23.84 -26.12 2.25
N ARG A 225 22.58 -26.53 2.40
CA ARG A 225 22.07 -27.79 1.85
C ARG A 225 21.24 -27.51 0.60
N ILE A 226 21.49 -28.30 -0.43
CA ILE A 226 20.63 -28.39 -1.62
C ILE A 226 20.04 -29.80 -1.57
N TRP A 227 18.71 -29.89 -1.58
CA TRP A 227 17.99 -31.13 -1.31
C TRP A 227 16.99 -31.45 -2.41
N ASP A 228 16.92 -32.70 -2.81
CA ASP A 228 15.86 -33.23 -3.65
C ASP A 228 14.75 -33.79 -2.76
N TYR A 229 13.59 -33.13 -2.75
CA TYR A 229 12.45 -33.54 -1.93
C TYR A 229 11.61 -34.65 -2.56
N GLU A 230 11.82 -34.97 -3.84
CA GLU A 230 11.17 -36.10 -4.48
C GLU A 230 11.91 -37.40 -4.23
N ALA A 231 13.23 -37.33 -4.31
CA ALA A 231 14.09 -38.43 -3.88
C ALA A 231 14.23 -38.55 -2.36
N ASN A 232 13.87 -37.49 -1.65
CA ASN A 232 14.14 -37.32 -0.22
C ASN A 232 15.63 -37.60 0.10
N ALA A 233 16.52 -37.07 -0.74
CA ALA A 233 17.96 -37.33 -0.71
C ALA A 233 18.77 -36.06 -1.00
N PRO A 234 20.05 -35.99 -0.58
CA PRO A 234 20.96 -34.96 -1.05
C PRO A 234 21.11 -35.05 -2.57
N VAL A 235 21.19 -33.89 -3.22
CA VAL A 235 21.39 -33.81 -4.66
C VAL A 235 22.83 -34.23 -5.02
N ASP A 236 23.02 -35.03 -6.07
CA ASP A 236 24.34 -35.38 -6.56
C ASP A 236 25.14 -34.13 -7.03
N PRO A 237 26.48 -34.19 -7.10
CA PRO A 237 27.30 -33.03 -7.42
C PRO A 237 26.99 -32.34 -8.76
N ILE A 238 26.60 -33.09 -9.79
CA ILE A 238 26.30 -32.56 -11.12
C ILE A 238 24.99 -31.79 -11.06
N ARG A 239 23.94 -32.45 -10.56
CA ARG A 239 22.63 -31.82 -10.43
C ARG A 239 22.65 -30.62 -9.46
N ARG A 240 23.50 -30.66 -8.45
CA ARG A 240 23.74 -29.52 -7.56
C ARG A 240 24.33 -28.31 -8.31
N ALA A 241 25.34 -28.53 -9.15
CA ALA A 241 25.92 -27.46 -9.96
C ALA A 241 24.88 -26.87 -10.94
N GLU A 242 24.05 -27.72 -11.55
CA GLU A 242 22.94 -27.27 -12.40
C GLU A 242 21.96 -26.36 -11.65
N ILE A 243 21.53 -26.76 -10.44
CA ILE A 243 20.60 -25.96 -9.63
C ILE A 243 21.18 -24.57 -9.31
N ILE A 244 22.46 -24.51 -8.91
CA ILE A 244 23.14 -23.24 -8.62
C ILE A 244 23.23 -22.39 -9.89
N SER A 245 23.59 -23.00 -11.02
CA SER A 245 23.74 -22.30 -12.29
C SER A 245 22.41 -21.77 -12.82
N GLN A 246 21.34 -22.55 -12.73
CA GLN A 246 19.97 -22.13 -13.08
C GLN A 246 19.47 -21.02 -12.15
N ALA A 247 19.82 -21.07 -10.86
CA ALA A 247 19.48 -20.00 -9.94
C ALA A 247 20.15 -18.67 -10.34
N PHE A 248 21.42 -18.71 -10.75
CA PHE A 248 22.10 -17.52 -11.29
C PHE A 248 21.36 -16.96 -12.51
N GLU A 249 21.05 -17.78 -13.51
CA GLU A 249 20.36 -17.36 -14.74
C GLU A 249 18.98 -16.75 -14.43
N ARG A 250 18.23 -17.36 -13.52
CA ARG A 250 16.93 -16.84 -13.08
C ARG A 250 17.05 -15.48 -12.39
N ILE A 251 18.02 -15.33 -11.49
CA ILE A 251 18.23 -14.06 -10.77
C ILE A 251 18.67 -12.97 -11.77
N ASP A 252 19.68 -13.27 -12.59
CA ASP A 252 20.26 -12.34 -13.57
C ASP A 252 19.21 -11.82 -14.57
N THR A 253 18.36 -12.72 -15.06
CA THR A 253 17.32 -12.41 -16.04
C THR A 253 16.01 -11.93 -15.42
N ASN A 254 15.93 -11.82 -14.08
CA ASN A 254 14.67 -11.59 -13.35
C ASN A 254 13.56 -12.58 -13.75
N GLY A 255 13.91 -13.85 -13.92
CA GLY A 255 13.00 -14.95 -14.27
C GLY A 255 12.65 -15.05 -15.75
N LEU A 256 13.20 -14.19 -16.62
CA LEU A 256 12.98 -14.32 -18.07
C LEU A 256 13.57 -15.61 -18.64
N SER A 257 14.55 -16.23 -17.96
CA SER A 257 15.07 -17.55 -18.32
C SER A 257 14.03 -18.66 -18.27
N ASP A 258 12.98 -18.52 -17.45
CA ASP A 258 11.89 -19.50 -17.34
C ASP A 258 10.79 -19.27 -18.41
N LEU A 259 10.91 -18.19 -19.20
CA LEU A 259 9.95 -17.89 -20.26
C LEU A 259 10.09 -18.90 -21.40
N THR A 260 9.06 -19.70 -21.63
CA THR A 260 8.96 -20.56 -22.81
C THR A 260 8.33 -19.77 -23.97
N PRO A 261 9.06 -19.49 -25.07
CA PRO A 261 8.51 -18.74 -26.20
C PRO A 261 7.27 -19.44 -26.79
N GLY A 262 6.21 -18.66 -27.02
CA GLY A 262 4.97 -19.18 -27.63
C GLY A 262 4.05 -19.96 -26.69
N GLN A 263 4.38 -20.09 -25.39
CA GLN A 263 3.50 -20.74 -24.43
C GLN A 263 2.18 -19.95 -24.27
N ALA A 264 1.06 -20.59 -24.62
CA ALA A 264 -0.26 -20.00 -24.51
C ALA A 264 -0.76 -20.00 -23.04
N GLY A 265 -1.10 -18.82 -22.52
CA GLY A 265 -1.69 -18.63 -21.20
C GLY A 265 -0.67 -18.31 -20.10
N SER A 266 -1.09 -17.52 -19.12
CA SER A 266 -0.28 -17.24 -17.92
C SER A 266 -0.42 -18.40 -16.92
N ALA A 267 0.67 -18.69 -16.20
CA ALA A 267 0.63 -19.64 -15.08
C ALA A 267 -0.44 -19.22 -14.06
N LYS A 268 -1.14 -20.21 -13.49
CA LYS A 268 -2.14 -19.96 -12.44
C LYS A 268 -1.45 -19.39 -11.21
N LEU A 269 -2.01 -18.33 -10.62
CA LEU A 269 -1.50 -17.78 -9.36
C LEU A 269 -1.48 -18.84 -8.25
N ALA A 270 -2.46 -19.74 -8.23
CA ALA A 270 -2.50 -20.86 -7.28
C ALA A 270 -1.24 -21.74 -7.28
N ASN A 271 -0.49 -21.75 -8.38
CA ASN A 271 0.74 -22.52 -8.53
C ASN A 271 2.01 -21.63 -8.45
N SER A 272 1.89 -20.31 -8.29
CA SER A 272 3.08 -19.42 -8.31
C SER A 272 3.98 -19.56 -7.08
N ARG A 273 3.49 -20.22 -6.03
CA ARG A 273 4.19 -20.43 -4.75
C ARG A 273 4.41 -21.91 -4.43
N SER A 274 4.17 -22.81 -5.39
CA SER A 274 4.33 -24.25 -5.20
C SER A 274 5.78 -24.73 -5.39
N ASP A 275 6.65 -23.88 -5.95
CA ASP A 275 8.05 -24.24 -6.17
C ASP A 275 8.77 -24.51 -4.87
N ARG A 276 9.50 -25.63 -4.83
CA ARG A 276 10.21 -26.08 -3.64
C ARG A 276 11.47 -25.24 -3.45
N ARG A 277 11.67 -24.73 -2.23
CA ARG A 277 12.91 -24.06 -1.84
C ARG A 277 14.09 -25.01 -1.96
N ALA A 278 14.94 -24.80 -2.97
CA ALA A 278 16.15 -25.57 -3.21
C ALA A 278 17.26 -25.25 -2.20
N PHE A 279 17.42 -23.98 -1.82
CA PHE A 279 18.47 -23.53 -0.90
C PHE A 279 18.02 -23.55 0.57
N GLU A 280 18.63 -24.44 1.35
CA GLU A 280 18.44 -24.56 2.79
C GLU A 280 19.70 -24.19 3.55
N TRP A 281 19.75 -22.97 4.10
CA TRP A 281 20.80 -22.58 5.02
C TRP A 281 20.69 -23.40 6.31
N THR A 282 21.81 -23.94 6.78
CA THR A 282 21.82 -24.93 7.88
C THR A 282 21.76 -24.28 9.26
N THR A 283 22.30 -23.06 9.40
CA THR A 283 22.32 -22.29 10.65
C THR A 283 21.83 -20.85 10.43
N ALA A 284 21.52 -20.16 11.52
CA ALA A 284 21.17 -18.75 11.48
C ALA A 284 22.31 -17.89 10.93
N ASP A 285 23.55 -18.19 11.34
CA ASP A 285 24.74 -17.45 10.90
C ASP A 285 24.99 -17.62 9.40
N ALA A 286 24.78 -18.83 8.84
CA ALA A 286 24.87 -19.07 7.40
C ALA A 286 23.82 -18.25 6.63
N TRP A 287 22.58 -18.18 7.14
CA TRP A 287 21.53 -17.35 6.53
C TRP A 287 21.86 -15.86 6.60
N LEU A 288 22.31 -15.37 7.77
CA LEU A 288 22.66 -13.97 7.98
C LEU A 288 23.81 -13.54 7.07
N GLU A 289 24.84 -14.39 6.91
CA GLU A 289 25.92 -14.15 5.97
C GLU A 289 25.40 -14.08 4.53
N ALA A 290 24.61 -15.07 4.09
CA ALA A 290 24.01 -15.06 2.75
C ALA A 290 23.15 -13.81 2.51
N ASN A 291 22.38 -13.36 3.50
CA ASN A 291 21.57 -12.16 3.41
C ASN A 291 22.41 -10.87 3.37
N ARG A 292 23.59 -10.83 3.98
CA ARG A 292 24.54 -9.70 3.84
C ARG A 292 25.23 -9.69 2.48
N THR A 293 25.50 -10.87 1.92
CA THR A 293 26.19 -10.99 0.63
C THR A 293 25.25 -10.76 -0.54
N PHE A 294 24.06 -11.36 -0.53
CA PHE A 294 23.11 -11.33 -1.64
C PHE A 294 21.80 -10.63 -1.34
N GLY A 295 21.44 -10.45 -0.07
CA GLY A 295 20.15 -9.90 0.32
C GLY A 295 20.19 -8.40 0.64
N GLY A 296 19.25 -7.98 1.47
CA GLY A 296 19.14 -6.59 1.93
C GLY A 296 20.02 -6.25 3.15
N GLY A 297 20.87 -7.18 3.60
CA GLY A 297 21.62 -7.08 4.85
C GLY A 297 20.72 -7.08 6.09
N ASP A 298 21.33 -6.94 7.27
CA ASP A 298 20.64 -7.11 8.56
C ASP A 298 19.49 -6.10 8.75
N ALA A 299 19.69 -4.85 8.29
CA ALA A 299 18.66 -3.82 8.34
C ALA A 299 17.46 -4.12 7.40
N GLY A 300 17.68 -4.90 6.33
CA GLY A 300 16.67 -5.29 5.35
C GLY A 300 15.81 -6.48 5.75
N ILE A 301 16.17 -7.22 6.81
CA ILE A 301 15.43 -8.39 7.29
C ILE A 301 13.97 -8.04 7.58
N PHE A 302 13.73 -6.95 8.31
CA PHE A 302 12.37 -6.51 8.62
C PHE A 302 11.53 -6.25 7.36
N ASP A 303 12.11 -5.56 6.38
CA ASP A 303 11.41 -5.20 5.15
C ASP A 303 11.11 -6.45 4.30
N LEU A 304 12.00 -7.45 4.31
CA LEU A 304 11.79 -8.75 3.70
C LEU A 304 10.57 -9.49 4.30
N LEU A 305 10.42 -9.47 5.63
CA LEU A 305 9.28 -10.09 6.32
C LEU A 305 7.96 -9.40 5.97
N VAL A 306 7.91 -8.07 6.05
CA VAL A 306 6.72 -7.27 5.73
C VAL A 306 6.31 -7.45 4.28
N ASN A 307 7.25 -7.37 3.34
CA ASN A 307 6.96 -7.55 1.90
C ASN A 307 6.41 -8.95 1.60
N HIS A 308 6.85 -9.98 2.33
CA HIS A 308 6.30 -11.32 2.19
C HIS A 308 4.84 -11.38 2.64
N ILE A 309 4.51 -10.77 3.78
CA ILE A 309 3.13 -10.68 4.28
C ILE A 309 2.24 -9.91 3.31
N ASP A 310 2.72 -8.79 2.77
CA ASP A 310 1.97 -8.00 1.79
C ASP A 310 1.70 -8.77 0.49
N GLY A 311 2.72 -9.48 -0.01
CA GLY A 311 2.58 -10.35 -1.17
C GLY A 311 1.58 -11.47 -0.92
N MET A 312 1.64 -12.12 0.24
CA MET A 312 0.68 -13.17 0.63
C MET A 312 -0.73 -12.62 0.75
N ALA A 313 -0.93 -11.45 1.37
CA ALA A 313 -2.24 -10.82 1.51
C ALA A 313 -2.90 -10.55 0.16
N ARG A 314 -2.14 -9.97 -0.78
CA ARG A 314 -2.61 -9.70 -2.15
C ARG A 314 -2.94 -10.99 -2.90
N ASP A 315 -2.09 -12.00 -2.81
CA ASP A 315 -2.31 -13.26 -3.52
C ASP A 315 -3.52 -14.02 -2.96
N ILE A 316 -3.67 -14.08 -1.63
CA ILE A 316 -4.86 -14.63 -0.97
C ILE A 316 -6.11 -13.90 -1.44
N ALA A 317 -6.10 -12.57 -1.47
CA ALA A 317 -7.25 -11.79 -1.91
C ALA A 317 -7.63 -12.06 -3.36
N MET A 318 -6.65 -12.12 -4.27
CA MET A 318 -6.90 -12.50 -5.66
C MET A 318 -7.50 -13.91 -5.78
N LEU A 319 -6.98 -14.88 -5.02
CA LEU A 319 -7.50 -16.25 -5.04
C LEU A 319 -8.91 -16.37 -4.44
N GLU A 320 -9.17 -15.70 -3.31
CA GLU A 320 -10.47 -15.77 -2.61
C GLU A 320 -11.59 -15.01 -3.35
N ILE A 321 -11.24 -13.95 -4.10
CA ILE A 321 -12.21 -13.18 -4.90
C ILE A 321 -12.35 -13.77 -6.31
N LEU A 322 -11.25 -13.98 -7.03
CA LEU A 322 -11.28 -14.30 -8.47
C LEU A 322 -11.01 -15.77 -8.79
N GLY A 323 -10.63 -16.58 -7.79
CA GLY A 323 -10.34 -18.01 -7.96
C GLY A 323 -8.88 -18.31 -8.34
N PRO A 324 -8.55 -19.59 -8.55
CA PRO A 324 -7.17 -20.07 -8.73
C PRO A 324 -6.35 -19.44 -9.87
N ASN A 325 -7.02 -18.97 -10.92
CA ASN A 325 -6.45 -18.22 -12.04
C ASN A 325 -7.11 -16.84 -12.16
N PRO A 326 -6.72 -15.87 -11.32
CA PRO A 326 -7.36 -14.57 -11.26
C PRO A 326 -7.16 -13.75 -12.55
N ASN A 327 -6.04 -13.95 -13.26
CA ASN A 327 -5.80 -13.35 -14.57
C ASN A 327 -6.83 -13.80 -15.61
N ALA A 328 -7.21 -15.09 -15.61
CA ALA A 328 -8.23 -15.60 -16.51
C ALA A 328 -9.60 -15.02 -16.17
N THR A 329 -9.97 -14.97 -14.88
CA THR A 329 -11.23 -14.36 -14.43
C THR A 329 -11.30 -12.88 -14.81
N ALA A 330 -10.22 -12.12 -14.58
CA ALA A 330 -10.19 -10.70 -14.92
C ALA A 330 -10.42 -10.46 -16.43
N ARG A 331 -9.80 -11.28 -17.29
CA ARG A 331 -10.05 -11.25 -18.74
C ARG A 331 -11.50 -11.57 -19.08
N VAL A 332 -12.07 -12.62 -18.48
CA VAL A 332 -13.50 -12.96 -18.65
C VAL A 332 -14.40 -11.79 -18.28
N LEU A 333 -14.14 -11.11 -17.16
CA LEU A 333 -14.93 -9.96 -16.73
C LEU A 333 -14.82 -8.79 -17.72
N ILE A 334 -13.61 -8.44 -18.15
CA ILE A 334 -13.37 -7.34 -19.11
C ILE A 334 -13.99 -7.65 -20.48
N ASP A 335 -13.82 -8.87 -20.99
CA ASP A 335 -14.41 -9.28 -22.26
C ASP A 335 -15.95 -9.37 -22.19
N SER A 336 -16.49 -9.78 -21.04
CA SER A 336 -17.94 -9.76 -20.80
C SER A 336 -18.47 -8.33 -20.74
N ALA A 337 -17.74 -7.41 -20.13
CA ALA A 337 -18.08 -5.98 -20.11
C ALA A 337 -18.07 -5.40 -21.54
N ARG A 338 -17.05 -5.71 -22.35
CA ARG A 338 -17.00 -5.35 -23.79
C ARG A 338 -18.22 -5.88 -24.55
N LYS A 339 -18.57 -7.16 -24.36
CA LYS A 339 -19.77 -7.76 -24.97
C LYS A 339 -21.07 -7.09 -24.53
N ALA A 340 -21.10 -6.54 -23.31
CA ALA A 340 -22.24 -5.78 -22.77
C ALA A 340 -22.30 -4.33 -23.27
N GLY A 341 -21.42 -3.91 -24.19
CA GLY A 341 -21.44 -2.59 -24.81
C GLY A 341 -20.59 -1.53 -24.10
N VAL A 342 -19.72 -1.92 -23.17
CA VAL A 342 -18.74 -1.01 -22.55
C VAL A 342 -17.75 -0.53 -23.61
N SER A 343 -17.46 0.77 -23.63
CA SER A 343 -16.57 1.38 -24.62
C SER A 343 -15.11 0.92 -24.47
N ASP A 344 -14.30 1.03 -25.52
CA ASP A 344 -12.88 0.68 -25.47
C ASP A 344 -12.11 1.47 -24.40
N ASN A 345 -12.48 2.74 -24.20
CA ASN A 345 -11.87 3.59 -23.17
C ASN A 345 -12.21 3.11 -21.75
N GLU A 346 -13.47 2.74 -21.50
CA GLU A 346 -13.87 2.16 -20.21
C GLU A 346 -13.22 0.79 -19.98
N ALA A 347 -13.16 -0.06 -21.00
CA ALA A 347 -12.45 -1.34 -20.92
C ALA A 347 -10.96 -1.14 -20.59
N TRP A 348 -10.32 -0.12 -21.15
CA TRP A 348 -8.95 0.27 -20.80
C TRP A 348 -8.81 0.69 -19.32
N TYR A 349 -9.79 1.39 -18.75
CA TYR A 349 -9.80 1.69 -17.32
C TYR A 349 -9.98 0.43 -16.45
N LEU A 350 -10.77 -0.55 -16.90
CA LEU A 350 -10.86 -1.85 -16.22
C LEU A 350 -9.53 -2.61 -16.25
N GLU A 351 -8.82 -2.59 -17.38
CA GLU A 351 -7.46 -3.15 -17.50
C GLU A 351 -6.48 -2.44 -16.57
N ASN A 352 -6.56 -1.11 -16.46
CA ASN A 352 -5.75 -0.34 -15.53
C ASN A 352 -6.04 -0.68 -14.07
N ALA A 353 -7.32 -0.80 -13.70
CA ALA A 353 -7.71 -1.23 -12.36
C ALA A 353 -7.13 -2.61 -12.04
N TRP A 354 -7.25 -3.56 -12.98
CA TRP A 354 -6.65 -4.89 -12.84
C TRP A 354 -5.12 -4.82 -12.68
N ASN A 355 -4.44 -4.04 -13.51
CA ASN A 355 -2.99 -3.88 -13.47
C ASN A 355 -2.47 -3.25 -12.18
N VAL A 356 -3.27 -2.39 -11.53
CA VAL A 356 -2.93 -1.84 -10.22
C VAL A 356 -3.04 -2.93 -9.14
N VAL A 357 -4.15 -3.67 -9.09
CA VAL A 357 -4.38 -4.64 -8.00
C VAL A 357 -3.54 -5.91 -8.13
N ASN A 358 -3.24 -6.36 -9.36
CA ASN A 358 -2.31 -7.47 -9.59
C ASN A 358 -0.83 -7.06 -9.43
N GLY A 359 -0.56 -5.75 -9.29
CA GLY A 359 0.76 -5.16 -9.09
C GLY A 359 1.59 -4.87 -10.35
N THR A 360 1.12 -5.22 -11.55
CA THR A 360 1.82 -4.98 -12.82
C THR A 360 2.13 -3.49 -13.04
N ALA A 361 1.19 -2.61 -12.69
CA ALA A 361 1.36 -1.16 -12.82
C ALA A 361 2.40 -0.58 -11.83
N LEU A 362 2.66 -1.29 -10.73
CA LEU A 362 3.56 -0.87 -9.65
C LEU A 362 4.98 -1.43 -9.84
N SER A 363 5.15 -2.51 -10.60
CA SER A 363 6.47 -3.05 -10.92
C SER A 363 7.22 -2.14 -11.91
N PRO A 364 8.42 -1.63 -11.57
CA PRO A 364 9.17 -0.75 -12.46
C PRO A 364 9.68 -1.49 -13.70
N VAL A 365 9.71 -0.80 -14.84
CA VAL A 365 10.31 -1.33 -16.09
C VAL A 365 11.82 -1.15 -16.08
N ALA A 366 12.30 0.02 -15.63
CA ALA A 366 13.72 0.32 -15.46
C ALA A 366 13.97 0.77 -14.01
N GLY A 367 14.55 -0.12 -13.20
CA GLY A 367 14.72 0.08 -11.75
C GLY A 367 15.50 1.34 -11.39
N TRP A 368 16.57 1.67 -12.14
CA TRP A 368 17.38 2.86 -11.88
C TRP A 368 16.63 4.17 -12.18
N LYS A 369 15.83 4.22 -13.27
CA LYS A 369 15.02 5.40 -13.61
C LYS A 369 13.95 5.64 -12.56
N ALA A 370 13.21 4.58 -12.23
CA ALA A 370 12.19 4.63 -11.18
C ALA A 370 12.79 5.10 -9.84
N SER A 371 13.98 4.60 -9.48
CA SER A 371 14.68 5.01 -8.26
C SER A 371 15.11 6.47 -8.28
N PHE A 372 15.63 6.97 -9.40
CA PHE A 372 16.05 8.37 -9.56
C PHE A 372 14.85 9.32 -9.45
N PHE A 373 13.82 9.12 -10.27
CA PHE A 373 12.65 10.01 -10.29
C PHE A 373 11.82 9.91 -9.01
N GLY A 374 11.67 8.71 -8.44
CA GLY A 374 11.09 8.54 -7.10
C GLY A 374 11.90 9.26 -6.03
N GLY A 375 13.24 9.24 -6.13
CA GLY A 375 14.13 10.01 -5.25
C GLY A 375 13.94 11.52 -5.36
N VAL A 376 13.82 12.06 -6.58
CA VAL A 376 13.53 13.48 -6.82
C VAL A 376 12.18 13.88 -6.23
N ARG A 377 11.12 13.08 -6.45
CA ARG A 377 9.80 13.33 -5.85
C ARG A 377 9.83 13.31 -4.33
N ALA A 378 10.55 12.34 -3.74
CA ALA A 378 10.73 12.23 -2.29
C ALA A 378 11.47 13.44 -1.71
N TRP A 379 12.50 13.92 -2.40
CA TRP A 379 13.25 15.12 -2.05
C TRP A 379 12.39 16.38 -2.10
N LEU A 380 11.65 16.59 -3.20
CA LEU A 380 10.75 17.74 -3.33
C LEU A 380 9.67 17.72 -2.24
N SER A 381 9.13 16.55 -1.93
CA SER A 381 8.15 16.38 -0.85
C SER A 381 8.73 16.75 0.52
N SER A 382 9.95 16.33 0.81
CA SER A 382 10.60 16.63 2.09
C SER A 382 10.94 18.11 2.23
N ALA A 383 11.27 18.78 1.12
CA ALA A 383 11.49 20.22 1.11
C ALA A 383 10.18 21.01 1.27
N GLN A 384 9.06 20.54 0.73
CA GLN A 384 7.82 21.33 0.65
C GLN A 384 6.77 20.99 1.72
N LEU A 385 6.72 19.74 2.20
CA LEU A 385 5.63 19.23 3.05
C LEU A 385 5.92 19.24 4.55
N GLY A 386 7.02 19.85 5.01
CA GLY A 386 7.34 19.93 6.45
C GLY A 386 6.28 20.66 7.30
N SER A 387 5.42 21.46 6.68
CA SER A 387 4.27 22.13 7.32
C SER A 387 2.92 21.47 7.00
N ALA A 388 2.90 20.30 6.33
CA ALA A 388 1.67 19.67 5.86
C ALA A 388 0.70 19.31 7.00
N VAL A 389 1.22 18.98 8.18
CA VAL A 389 0.40 18.67 9.38
C VAL A 389 -0.53 19.82 9.79
N LEU A 390 -0.14 21.09 9.54
CA LEU A 390 -1.03 22.22 9.81
C LEU A 390 -2.22 22.28 8.84
N SER A 391 -2.08 21.67 7.66
CA SER A 391 -3.15 21.59 6.66
C SER A 391 -4.03 20.36 6.84
N SER A 392 -3.52 19.31 7.48
CA SER A 392 -4.25 18.05 7.70
C SER A 392 -5.30 18.14 8.81
N VAL A 393 -5.40 19.27 9.52
CA VAL A 393 -6.49 19.50 10.48
C VAL A 393 -7.87 19.49 9.80
N SER A 394 -7.93 19.74 8.49
CA SER A 394 -9.16 19.53 7.70
C SER A 394 -9.59 18.05 7.63
N ASP A 395 -8.69 17.09 7.87
CA ASP A 395 -9.03 15.67 7.95
C ASP A 395 -9.97 15.38 9.14
N PHE A 396 -9.99 16.22 10.18
CA PHE A 396 -10.97 16.07 11.26
C PHE A 396 -12.40 16.31 10.78
N GLN A 397 -12.61 17.14 9.76
CA GLN A 397 -13.95 17.29 9.18
C GLN A 397 -14.37 16.05 8.41
N THR A 398 -13.48 15.52 7.56
CA THR A 398 -13.78 14.32 6.77
C THR A 398 -14.01 13.12 7.68
N MET A 399 -13.25 13.03 8.77
CA MET A 399 -13.46 12.06 9.85
C MET A 399 -14.81 12.22 10.55
N ARG A 400 -15.18 13.43 10.99
CA ARG A 400 -16.48 13.70 11.62
C ARG A 400 -17.65 13.39 10.68
N GLN A 401 -17.56 13.78 9.42
CA GLN A 401 -18.61 13.52 8.45
C GLN A 401 -18.73 12.04 8.10
N THR A 402 -17.60 11.33 8.01
CA THR A 402 -17.58 9.88 7.81
C THR A 402 -18.12 9.13 9.02
N ALA A 403 -17.79 9.56 10.24
CA ALA A 403 -18.34 9.02 11.47
C ALA A 403 -19.86 9.15 11.50
N ALA A 404 -20.39 10.35 11.26
CA ALA A 404 -21.83 10.59 11.20
C ALA A 404 -22.53 9.77 10.09
N TRP A 405 -21.88 9.61 8.93
CA TRP A 405 -22.39 8.76 7.84
C TRP A 405 -22.53 7.29 8.24
N ASN A 406 -21.66 6.80 9.12
CA ASN A 406 -21.62 5.42 9.59
C ASN A 406 -22.31 5.21 10.94
N GLY A 407 -22.99 6.24 11.48
CA GLY A 407 -23.65 6.16 12.78
C GLY A 407 -22.70 6.16 13.98
N LEU A 408 -21.42 6.52 13.80
CA LEU A 408 -20.42 6.60 14.87
C LEU A 408 -20.49 7.93 15.63
N GLY A 409 -20.09 7.92 16.90
CA GLY A 409 -19.96 9.13 17.71
C GLY A 409 -18.73 9.95 17.33
N SER A 410 -18.87 11.27 17.10
CA SER A 410 -17.71 12.11 16.76
C SER A 410 -16.80 12.43 17.95
N ASN A 411 -17.30 12.29 19.18
CA ASN A 411 -16.58 12.68 20.39
C ASN A 411 -15.59 11.61 20.85
N GLY A 412 -15.92 10.32 20.69
CA GLY A 412 -15.05 9.20 21.03
C GLY A 412 -13.77 9.17 20.18
N ILE A 413 -13.92 9.43 18.87
CA ILE A 413 -12.79 9.45 17.92
C ILE A 413 -11.71 10.46 18.31
N MET A 414 -12.08 11.66 18.78
CA MET A 414 -11.08 12.66 19.18
C MET A 414 -10.34 12.27 20.46
N GLY A 415 -11.05 11.71 21.45
CA GLY A 415 -10.43 11.19 22.67
C GLY A 415 -9.43 10.07 22.35
N GLU A 416 -9.86 9.13 21.51
CA GLU A 416 -9.04 8.02 21.05
C GLU A 416 -7.82 8.48 20.22
N TYR A 417 -8.01 9.50 19.37
CA TYR A 417 -6.92 10.13 18.62
C TYR A 417 -5.83 10.67 19.56
N PHE A 418 -6.19 11.42 20.61
CA PHE A 418 -5.21 11.95 21.56
C PHE A 418 -4.55 10.84 22.38
N ARG A 419 -5.30 9.79 22.75
CA ARG A 419 -4.77 8.61 23.44
C ARG A 419 -3.68 7.93 22.61
N LEU A 420 -3.96 7.66 21.33
CA LEU A 420 -3.02 7.02 20.41
C LEU A 420 -1.83 7.89 20.02
N LEU A 421 -1.97 9.22 20.09
CA LEU A 421 -0.89 10.17 19.84
C LEU A 421 0.16 10.18 20.96
N ASN A 422 -0.18 9.72 22.18
CA ASN A 422 0.74 9.67 23.30
C ASN A 422 1.92 8.71 23.02
N PRO A 423 3.15 9.20 22.80
CA PRO A 423 4.28 8.34 22.45
C PRO A 423 4.64 7.36 23.57
N ALA A 424 4.34 7.68 24.83
CA ALA A 424 4.67 6.86 25.99
C ALA A 424 3.82 5.59 26.11
N ASN A 425 2.62 5.54 25.51
CA ASN A 425 1.77 4.36 25.60
C ASN A 425 1.88 3.48 24.34
N ALA A 426 2.81 2.51 24.36
CA ALA A 426 2.96 1.56 23.27
C ALA A 426 1.85 0.50 23.24
N ALA A 427 1.23 0.18 24.38
CA ALA A 427 0.17 -0.81 24.50
C ALA A 427 -1.05 -0.41 23.67
N ASP A 428 -1.49 0.85 23.78
CA ASP A 428 -2.66 1.37 23.05
C ASP A 428 -2.51 1.25 21.53
N ARG A 429 -1.33 1.58 21.00
CA ARG A 429 -1.05 1.45 19.57
C ARG A 429 -1.00 -0.01 19.15
N LYS A 430 -0.41 -0.86 19.98
CA LYS A 430 -0.30 -2.30 19.73
C LYS A 430 -1.67 -2.98 19.74
N LEU A 431 -2.57 -2.56 20.62
CA LEU A 431 -3.97 -2.97 20.67
C LEU A 431 -4.67 -2.70 19.33
N ALA A 432 -4.50 -1.50 18.77
CA ALA A 432 -5.06 -1.16 17.45
C ALA A 432 -4.53 -2.09 16.34
N VAL A 433 -3.23 -2.42 16.35
CA VAL A 433 -2.66 -3.37 15.38
C VAL A 433 -3.23 -4.77 15.55
N ARG A 434 -3.33 -5.27 16.79
CA ARG A 434 -3.93 -6.58 17.12
C ARG A 434 -5.39 -6.67 16.72
N ALA A 435 -6.12 -5.57 16.80
CA ALA A 435 -7.50 -5.47 16.31
C ALA A 435 -7.62 -5.54 14.77
N GLY A 436 -6.50 -5.70 14.05
CA GLY A 436 -6.46 -5.81 12.59
C GLY A 436 -6.37 -4.45 11.89
N LEU A 437 -6.18 -3.35 12.62
CA LEU A 437 -6.04 -2.02 12.03
C LEU A 437 -4.60 -1.82 11.54
N ILE A 438 -4.45 -1.59 10.25
CA ILE A 438 -3.16 -1.64 9.55
C ILE A 438 -2.14 -0.65 10.15
N ALA A 439 -0.96 -1.18 10.51
CA ALA A 439 0.16 -0.46 11.10
C ALA A 439 1.16 0.06 10.05
N ASP A 440 0.67 0.79 9.05
CA ASP A 440 1.46 1.27 7.91
C ASP A 440 2.78 1.95 8.29
N GLY A 441 2.74 2.84 9.30
CA GLY A 441 3.93 3.56 9.77
C GLY A 441 4.95 2.72 10.55
N TRP A 442 4.59 1.49 10.94
CA TRP A 442 5.50 0.50 11.54
C TRP A 442 6.09 -0.41 10.46
N ALA A 443 5.24 -0.84 9.52
CA ALA A 443 5.58 -1.78 8.46
C ALA A 443 6.50 -1.20 7.37
N HIS A 444 6.36 0.09 7.00
CA HIS A 444 7.18 0.69 5.95
C HIS A 444 7.76 2.06 6.30
N ARG A 445 8.94 2.34 5.76
CA ARG A 445 9.53 3.70 5.73
C ARG A 445 8.89 4.51 4.59
N ALA A 446 8.79 5.82 4.76
CA ALA A 446 8.31 6.82 3.77
C ALA A 446 6.81 6.82 3.46
N ARG A 447 5.97 6.17 4.29
CA ARG A 447 4.49 6.11 4.10
C ARG A 447 3.79 7.47 4.13
N ALA A 448 4.23 8.44 4.92
CA ALA A 448 3.57 9.76 4.93
C ALA A 448 3.82 10.57 3.65
N ALA A 449 4.95 10.38 2.99
CA ALA A 449 5.15 10.92 1.64
C ALA A 449 4.22 10.24 0.64
N GLN A 450 3.96 8.93 0.81
CA GLN A 450 3.00 8.17 -0.01
C GLN A 450 1.55 8.65 0.13
N ARG A 451 1.15 9.32 1.21
CA ARG A 451 -0.18 9.99 1.29
C ARG A 451 -0.38 11.00 0.17
N THR A 452 0.71 11.60 -0.31
CA THR A 452 0.71 12.56 -1.42
C THR A 452 1.14 11.94 -2.75
N MET A 453 1.51 10.66 -2.79
CA MET A 453 2.04 10.00 -3.98
C MET A 453 1.25 8.73 -4.33
N PHE A 454 0.96 8.52 -5.61
CA PHE A 454 0.24 7.34 -6.09
C PHE A 454 1.13 6.09 -6.28
N GLU A 455 2.30 6.05 -5.64
CA GLU A 455 3.29 4.98 -5.79
C GLU A 455 3.99 4.63 -4.47
N GLU A 456 4.66 3.47 -4.44
CA GLU A 456 5.56 3.09 -3.36
C GLU A 456 6.99 3.56 -3.66
N ILE A 457 7.54 4.42 -2.79
CA ILE A 457 8.92 4.90 -2.90
C ILE A 457 9.88 3.81 -2.39
N GLY A 458 10.90 3.46 -3.19
CA GLY A 458 11.98 2.57 -2.79
C GLY A 458 12.85 3.13 -1.65
N GLN A 459 13.83 2.34 -1.19
CA GLN A 459 14.65 2.68 0.00
C GLN A 459 15.80 3.69 -0.23
N THR A 460 15.65 4.60 -1.21
CA THR A 460 16.70 5.54 -1.59
C THR A 460 17.01 6.55 -0.47
N LEU A 461 18.20 7.15 -0.48
CA LEU A 461 18.57 8.19 0.51
C LEU A 461 17.55 9.35 0.56
N PRO A 462 17.07 9.91 -0.57
CA PRO A 462 16.00 10.90 -0.56
C PRO A 462 14.70 10.41 0.10
N ALA A 463 14.34 9.14 -0.07
CA ALA A 463 13.17 8.55 0.61
C ALA A 463 13.35 8.50 2.13
N ARG A 464 14.57 8.18 2.60
CA ARG A 464 14.90 8.19 4.04
C ARG A 464 14.85 9.60 4.62
N ILE A 465 15.37 10.60 3.90
CA ILE A 465 15.27 12.02 4.29
C ILE A 465 13.80 12.45 4.35
N SER A 466 13.01 12.08 3.35
CA SER A 466 11.57 12.37 3.31
C SER A 466 10.84 11.76 4.51
N ASP A 467 11.06 10.48 4.80
CA ASP A 467 10.49 9.81 5.97
C ASP A 467 10.88 10.52 7.27
N PHE A 468 12.15 10.89 7.43
CA PHE A 468 12.62 11.62 8.60
C PHE A 468 11.91 12.97 8.74
N VAL A 469 11.85 13.79 7.68
CA VAL A 469 11.15 15.08 7.71
C VAL A 469 9.65 14.92 8.03
N MET A 470 9.00 13.89 7.50
CA MET A 470 7.58 13.61 7.80
C MET A 470 7.35 13.11 9.23
N ARG A 471 8.31 12.40 9.83
CA ARG A 471 8.24 11.98 11.22
C ARG A 471 8.42 13.17 12.17
N ILE A 472 9.42 14.01 11.94
CA ILE A 472 9.69 15.18 12.81
C ILE A 472 8.64 16.29 12.64
N SER A 473 7.97 16.38 11.48
CA SER A 473 6.84 17.29 11.32
C SER A 473 5.61 16.87 12.13
N GLY A 474 5.57 15.62 12.63
CA GLY A 474 4.43 15.01 13.30
C GLY A 474 3.41 14.37 12.35
N MET A 475 3.62 14.44 11.04
CA MET A 475 2.65 13.98 10.04
C MET A 475 2.38 12.47 10.12
N ASN A 476 3.43 11.65 10.33
CA ASN A 476 3.25 10.20 10.47
C ASN A 476 2.42 9.85 11.72
N ALA A 477 2.72 10.51 12.85
CA ALA A 477 2.02 10.27 14.11
C ALA A 477 0.55 10.69 14.01
N HIS A 478 0.29 11.89 13.49
CA HIS A 478 -1.07 12.38 13.23
C HIS A 478 -1.87 11.44 12.33
N THR A 479 -1.32 11.08 11.16
CA THR A 479 -2.02 10.22 10.19
C THR A 479 -2.32 8.84 10.77
N GLN A 480 -1.35 8.21 11.43
CA GLN A 480 -1.54 6.87 11.99
C GLN A 480 -2.51 6.88 13.18
N ALA A 481 -2.40 7.86 14.09
CA ALA A 481 -3.33 8.02 15.20
C ALA A 481 -4.77 8.26 14.71
N ALA A 482 -4.95 9.08 13.67
CA ALA A 482 -6.25 9.31 13.05
C ALA A 482 -6.86 8.05 12.43
N LYS A 483 -6.06 7.26 11.70
CA LYS A 483 -6.48 5.98 11.10
C LYS A 483 -6.92 4.98 12.17
N TRP A 484 -6.10 4.80 13.20
CA TRP A 484 -6.39 3.88 14.30
C TRP A 484 -7.57 4.36 15.13
N ALA A 485 -7.68 5.66 15.44
CA ALA A 485 -8.78 6.18 16.23
C ALA A 485 -10.14 5.95 15.56
N PHE A 486 -10.22 6.18 14.25
CA PHE A 486 -11.44 5.90 13.49
C PHE A 486 -11.79 4.40 13.52
N GLY A 487 -10.80 3.51 13.32
CA GLY A 487 -11.03 2.07 13.34
C GLY A 487 -11.40 1.53 14.73
N MET A 488 -10.74 2.02 15.77
CA MET A 488 -11.01 1.66 17.16
C MET A 488 -12.40 2.12 17.60
N GLU A 489 -12.82 3.34 17.24
CA GLU A 489 -14.19 3.79 17.48
C GLU A 489 -15.20 2.88 16.77
N PHE A 490 -14.91 2.46 15.53
CA PHE A 490 -15.80 1.56 14.80
C PHE A 490 -15.94 0.22 15.53
N LEU A 491 -14.83 -0.39 15.93
CA LEU A 491 -14.82 -1.68 16.64
C LEU A 491 -15.44 -1.58 18.03
N GLY A 492 -15.22 -0.48 18.75
CA GLY A 492 -15.86 -0.20 20.04
C GLY A 492 -17.36 0.01 19.88
N ARG A 493 -17.80 0.77 18.87
CA ARG A 493 -19.23 0.94 18.59
C ARG A 493 -19.92 -0.39 18.27
N LEU A 494 -19.26 -1.26 17.52
CA LEU A 494 -19.80 -2.60 17.25
C LEU A 494 -19.84 -3.46 18.53
N ALA A 495 -18.91 -3.27 19.47
CA ALA A 495 -18.98 -3.94 20.76
C ALA A 495 -20.14 -3.42 21.62
N ASP A 496 -20.35 -2.10 21.66
CA ASP A 496 -21.50 -1.48 22.34
C ASP A 496 -22.83 -2.01 21.81
N ASP A 497 -22.92 -2.20 20.49
CA ASP A 497 -24.12 -2.70 19.82
C ASP A 497 -24.23 -4.24 19.82
N ALA A 498 -23.28 -5.00 20.38
CA ALA A 498 -23.26 -6.46 20.30
C ALA A 498 -24.49 -7.15 20.94
N GLY A 499 -25.18 -6.45 21.86
CA GLY A 499 -26.45 -6.86 22.46
C GLY A 499 -27.67 -6.70 21.55
N HIS A 500 -27.56 -5.96 20.44
CA HIS A 500 -28.65 -5.68 19.51
C HIS A 500 -28.70 -6.67 18.34
N THR A 501 -29.92 -7.00 17.90
CA THR A 501 -30.13 -7.69 16.62
C THR A 501 -29.86 -6.74 15.45
N PHE A 502 -29.63 -7.28 14.25
CA PHE A 502 -29.27 -6.46 13.08
C PHE A 502 -30.30 -5.37 12.76
N ASP A 503 -31.59 -5.68 12.90
CA ASP A 503 -32.68 -4.73 12.65
C ASP A 503 -32.76 -3.62 13.71
N ALA A 504 -32.26 -3.89 14.92
CA ALA A 504 -32.23 -2.96 16.05
C ALA A 504 -30.99 -2.06 16.08
N LEU A 505 -30.04 -2.24 15.14
CA LEU A 505 -28.89 -1.35 14.98
C LEU A 505 -29.33 0.06 14.57
N ASP A 506 -28.50 1.05 14.88
CA ASP A 506 -28.67 2.40 14.34
C ASP A 506 -28.84 2.34 12.81
N PRO A 507 -29.84 3.03 12.23
CA PRO A 507 -30.11 2.92 10.80
C PRO A 507 -28.93 3.30 9.90
N ALA A 508 -28.05 4.22 10.33
CA ALA A 508 -26.86 4.56 9.57
C ALA A 508 -25.81 3.45 9.63
N LEU A 509 -25.57 2.87 10.81
CA LEU A 509 -24.69 1.72 10.97
C LEU A 509 -25.18 0.51 10.16
N ARG A 510 -26.48 0.19 10.26
CA ARG A 510 -27.10 -0.91 9.49
C ARG A 510 -26.95 -0.70 7.99
N ARG A 511 -27.27 0.48 7.47
CA ARG A 511 -27.06 0.83 6.06
C ARG A 511 -25.60 0.73 5.65
N THR A 512 -24.67 1.06 6.54
CA THR A 512 -23.24 0.88 6.28
C THR A 512 -22.89 -0.59 6.15
N MET A 513 -23.30 -1.43 7.10
CA MET A 513 -23.09 -2.88 7.01
C MET A 513 -23.69 -3.49 5.74
N GLU A 514 -24.92 -3.11 5.40
CA GLU A 514 -25.62 -3.55 4.17
C GLU A 514 -24.84 -3.16 2.90
N ARG A 515 -24.28 -1.94 2.83
CA ARG A 515 -23.46 -1.51 1.68
C ARG A 515 -22.23 -2.39 1.44
N TYR A 516 -21.68 -3.00 2.49
CA TYR A 516 -20.55 -3.92 2.34
C TYR A 516 -20.97 -5.39 2.31
N GLY A 517 -22.27 -5.69 2.21
CA GLY A 517 -22.80 -7.05 2.17
C GLY A 517 -22.66 -7.80 3.50
N LEU A 518 -22.67 -7.07 4.63
CA LEU A 518 -22.81 -7.64 5.96
C LEU A 518 -24.29 -7.67 6.32
N THR A 519 -24.86 -8.87 6.44
CA THR A 519 -26.26 -9.09 6.77
C THR A 519 -26.43 -9.49 8.24
N ALA A 520 -27.65 -9.81 8.65
CA ALA A 520 -27.92 -10.36 9.97
C ALA A 520 -27.11 -11.64 10.28
N ALA A 521 -26.80 -12.45 9.26
CA ALA A 521 -26.00 -13.66 9.45
C ALA A 521 -24.55 -13.33 9.83
N GLU A 522 -23.88 -12.46 9.07
CA GLU A 522 -22.53 -12.01 9.40
C GLU A 522 -22.50 -11.24 10.72
N TRP A 523 -23.50 -10.40 10.99
CA TRP A 523 -23.58 -9.66 12.25
C TRP A 523 -23.66 -10.58 13.46
N ASN A 524 -24.44 -11.66 13.37
CA ASN A 524 -24.51 -12.66 14.44
C ASN A 524 -23.15 -13.32 14.69
N LEU A 525 -22.37 -13.61 13.64
CA LEU A 525 -21.01 -14.13 13.80
C LEU A 525 -20.09 -13.08 14.45
N ILE A 526 -20.15 -11.83 14.00
CA ILE A 526 -19.33 -10.73 14.51
C ILE A 526 -19.59 -10.50 16.01
N ARG A 527 -20.84 -10.30 16.39
CA ARG A 527 -21.20 -9.95 17.78
C ARG A 527 -20.99 -11.09 18.78
N THR A 528 -21.00 -12.35 18.33
CA THR A 528 -20.87 -13.52 19.22
C THR A 528 -19.45 -14.07 19.30
N LYS A 529 -18.68 -14.00 18.20
CA LYS A 529 -17.31 -14.53 18.13
C LYS A 529 -16.22 -13.46 18.20
N GLY A 530 -16.56 -12.21 17.90
CA GLY A 530 -15.62 -11.10 17.85
C GLY A 530 -15.49 -10.36 19.18
N LEU A 531 -16.54 -10.30 20.00
CA LEU A 531 -16.55 -9.53 21.25
C LEU A 531 -15.49 -10.05 22.24
N HIS A 532 -14.61 -9.16 22.69
CA HIS A 532 -13.61 -9.47 23.69
C HIS A 532 -13.24 -8.22 24.49
N SER A 533 -12.97 -8.43 25.78
CA SER A 533 -12.51 -7.39 26.69
C SER A 533 -11.00 -7.49 26.84
N GLU A 534 -10.27 -6.44 26.42
CA GLU A 534 -8.82 -6.32 26.62
C GLU A 534 -8.56 -5.00 27.35
N ASP A 535 -7.83 -5.07 28.47
CA ASP A 535 -7.50 -3.90 29.33
C ASP A 535 -8.72 -3.06 29.79
N GLY A 536 -9.87 -3.72 29.99
CA GLY A 536 -11.10 -3.08 30.45
C GLY A 536 -11.89 -2.34 29.36
N VAL A 537 -11.52 -2.53 28.10
CA VAL A 537 -12.26 -2.00 26.94
C VAL A 537 -12.85 -3.17 26.15
N ASP A 538 -14.17 -3.15 25.96
CA ASP A 538 -14.84 -4.11 25.10
C ASP A 538 -14.72 -3.68 23.63
N LEU A 539 -14.17 -4.57 22.81
CA LEU A 539 -14.00 -4.34 21.37
C LEU A 539 -14.39 -5.61 20.60
N ILE A 540 -14.75 -5.41 19.33
CA ILE A 540 -14.76 -6.51 18.37
C ILE A 540 -13.33 -6.77 17.89
N PHE A 541 -12.82 -7.98 18.11
CA PHE A 541 -11.53 -8.45 17.59
C PHE A 541 -11.75 -9.47 16.46
N PRO A 542 -11.55 -9.08 15.19
CA PRO A 542 -11.71 -9.97 14.04
C PRO A 542 -10.87 -11.26 14.14
N GLU A 543 -9.70 -11.21 14.78
CA GLU A 543 -8.84 -12.39 14.95
C GLU A 543 -9.52 -13.50 15.78
N ASN A 544 -10.32 -13.16 16.79
CA ASN A 544 -10.99 -14.15 17.64
C ASN A 544 -11.97 -15.01 16.83
N MET A 545 -12.61 -14.42 15.83
CA MET A 545 -13.53 -15.09 14.92
C MET A 545 -12.84 -16.19 14.08
N MET A 546 -11.51 -16.18 13.98
CA MET A 546 -10.73 -17.08 13.12
C MET A 546 -10.10 -18.25 13.88
N ARG A 547 -10.18 -18.28 15.22
CA ARG A 547 -9.47 -19.27 16.06
C ARG A 547 -9.98 -20.70 15.87
N ASP A 548 -11.29 -20.85 15.63
CA ASP A 548 -11.93 -22.17 15.55
C ASP A 548 -11.91 -22.79 14.14
N GLY A 549 -11.27 -22.11 13.17
CA GLY A 549 -11.24 -22.57 11.77
C GLY A 549 -12.57 -22.43 11.01
N ASP A 550 -13.55 -21.75 11.58
CA ASP A 550 -14.84 -21.47 10.92
C ASP A 550 -14.66 -20.49 9.76
N ARG A 551 -14.79 -21.02 8.53
CA ARG A 551 -14.62 -20.24 7.29
C ARG A 551 -15.68 -19.15 7.11
N ALA A 552 -16.89 -19.32 7.64
CA ALA A 552 -17.93 -18.29 7.56
C ALA A 552 -17.56 -17.12 8.48
N ALA A 553 -17.12 -17.41 9.71
CA ALA A 553 -16.63 -16.41 10.64
C ALA A 553 -15.38 -15.69 10.12
N GLU A 554 -14.40 -16.41 9.55
CA GLU A 554 -13.22 -15.80 8.92
C GLU A 554 -13.59 -14.85 7.77
N ARG A 555 -14.57 -15.24 6.94
CA ARG A 555 -15.05 -14.40 5.83
C ARG A 555 -15.80 -13.16 6.34
N ALA A 556 -16.64 -13.30 7.36
CA ALA A 556 -17.33 -12.17 8.01
C ALA A 556 -16.33 -11.19 8.64
N ALA A 557 -15.32 -11.70 9.34
CA ALA A 557 -14.26 -10.90 9.95
C ALA A 557 -13.40 -10.16 8.89
N THR A 558 -13.08 -10.83 7.77
CA THR A 558 -12.36 -10.18 6.66
C THR A 558 -13.20 -9.08 6.03
N ARG A 559 -14.50 -9.32 5.80
CA ARG A 559 -15.43 -8.33 5.26
C ARG A 559 -15.66 -7.14 6.20
N LEU A 560 -15.69 -7.39 7.52
CA LEU A 560 -15.71 -6.34 8.53
C LEU A 560 -14.48 -5.42 8.42
N LEU A 561 -13.28 -6.00 8.33
CA LEU A 561 -12.05 -5.24 8.15
C LEU A 561 -11.98 -4.51 6.80
N GLU A 562 -12.50 -5.11 5.73
CA GLU A 562 -12.66 -4.46 4.42
C GLU A 562 -13.54 -3.21 4.54
N MET A 563 -14.69 -3.32 5.22
CA MET A 563 -15.58 -2.19 5.48
C MET A 563 -14.88 -1.08 6.28
N ILE A 564 -14.23 -1.44 7.39
CA ILE A 564 -13.56 -0.46 8.26
C ILE A 564 -12.44 0.25 7.50
N ASP A 565 -11.61 -0.46 6.74
CA ASP A 565 -10.55 0.16 5.95
C ASP A 565 -11.09 1.06 4.82
N ALA A 566 -12.14 0.61 4.13
CA ALA A 566 -12.77 1.39 3.08
C ALA A 566 -13.33 2.70 3.64
N GLU A 567 -14.08 2.67 4.75
CA GLU A 567 -14.62 3.85 5.45
C GLU A 567 -13.52 4.71 6.07
N ARG A 568 -12.47 4.12 6.64
CA ARG A 568 -11.28 4.84 7.14
C ARG A 568 -10.68 5.72 6.05
N GLY A 569 -10.64 5.25 4.80
CA GLY A 569 -10.10 6.06 3.71
C GLY A 569 -10.95 7.31 3.39
N PHE A 570 -12.23 7.36 3.74
CA PHE A 570 -13.03 8.60 3.70
C PHE A 570 -12.74 9.48 4.91
N ALA A 571 -12.48 8.90 6.09
CA ALA A 571 -12.13 9.66 7.28
C ALA A 571 -10.76 10.34 7.15
N VAL A 572 -9.74 9.59 6.71
CA VAL A 572 -8.36 10.06 6.47
C VAL A 572 -8.06 9.91 4.99
N LEU A 573 -8.12 11.00 4.24
CA LEU A 573 -8.10 10.99 2.78
C LEU A 573 -6.80 10.44 2.19
N GLU A 574 -6.80 9.15 1.86
CA GLU A 574 -5.66 8.44 1.30
C GLU A 574 -6.03 7.80 -0.04
N PRO A 575 -5.18 7.93 -1.06
CA PRO A 575 -5.43 7.31 -2.35
C PRO A 575 -5.30 5.78 -2.27
N GLY A 576 -6.33 5.06 -2.72
CA GLY A 576 -6.36 3.60 -2.84
C GLY A 576 -6.08 3.12 -4.27
N ALA A 577 -6.39 1.85 -4.57
CA ALA A 577 -6.16 1.31 -5.91
C ALA A 577 -7.05 1.97 -6.97
N ALA A 578 -8.27 2.38 -6.60
CA ALA A 578 -9.18 3.10 -7.50
C ALA A 578 -8.57 4.43 -7.98
N GLU A 579 -8.06 5.25 -7.06
CA GLU A 579 -7.42 6.51 -7.40
C GLU A 579 -6.10 6.30 -8.17
N LYS A 580 -5.34 5.24 -7.86
CA LYS A 580 -4.14 4.85 -8.62
C LYS A 580 -4.48 4.44 -10.05
N ALA A 581 -5.55 3.66 -10.26
CA ALA A 581 -5.98 3.21 -11.57
C ALA A 581 -6.38 4.39 -12.47
N LEU A 582 -7.01 5.42 -11.89
CA LEU A 582 -7.34 6.65 -12.59
C LEU A 582 -6.08 7.51 -12.88
N THR A 583 -5.12 7.57 -11.96
CA THR A 583 -3.98 8.53 -12.00
C THR A 583 -2.75 8.03 -12.73
N LEU A 584 -2.48 6.74 -12.69
CA LEU A 584 -1.31 6.18 -13.36
C LEU A 584 -1.51 6.05 -14.88
N GLN A 585 -2.74 6.16 -15.39
CA GLN A 585 -3.03 6.17 -16.84
C GLN A 585 -2.38 4.99 -17.59
N GLY A 586 -2.38 3.79 -16.98
CA GLY A 586 -1.75 2.59 -17.53
C GLY A 586 -0.22 2.60 -17.62
N THR A 587 0.44 3.64 -17.10
CA THR A 587 1.89 3.82 -17.21
C THR A 587 2.65 3.22 -16.02
N ARG A 588 3.80 2.60 -16.30
CA ARG A 588 4.67 1.96 -15.30
C ARG A 588 5.82 2.86 -14.88
N ALA A 589 6.28 2.71 -13.63
CA ALA A 589 7.45 3.43 -13.15
C ALA A 589 8.70 3.06 -13.97
N GLY A 590 9.61 4.02 -14.14
CA GLY A 590 10.81 3.90 -14.96
C GLY A 590 10.61 4.15 -16.46
N THR A 591 9.39 4.40 -16.93
CA THR A 591 9.13 4.92 -18.28
C THR A 591 8.97 6.45 -18.24
N TRP A 592 9.32 7.15 -19.32
CA TRP A 592 9.18 8.62 -19.36
C TRP A 592 7.74 9.10 -19.12
N SER A 593 6.77 8.45 -19.77
CA SER A 593 5.35 8.73 -19.56
C SER A 593 4.90 8.40 -18.13
N GLY A 594 5.43 7.32 -17.55
CA GLY A 594 5.14 6.91 -16.18
C GLY A 594 5.63 7.88 -15.13
N GLU A 595 6.83 8.42 -15.31
CA GLU A 595 7.40 9.41 -14.40
C GLU A 595 6.71 10.76 -14.51
N PHE A 596 6.31 11.16 -15.73
CA PHE A 596 5.52 12.37 -15.96
C PHE A 596 4.17 12.35 -15.22
N TRP A 597 3.39 11.27 -15.37
CA TRP A 597 2.08 11.17 -14.73
C TRP A 597 2.18 11.14 -13.21
N ARG A 598 3.16 10.42 -12.65
CA ARG A 598 3.41 10.37 -11.21
C ARG A 598 3.82 11.74 -10.63
N ALA A 599 4.68 12.48 -11.33
CA ALA A 599 5.07 13.84 -10.92
C ALA A 599 3.88 14.82 -10.95
N THR A 600 3.05 14.75 -11.98
CA THR A 600 1.86 15.62 -12.13
C THR A 600 0.80 15.31 -11.08
N THR A 601 0.54 14.02 -10.83
CA THR A 601 -0.54 13.58 -9.95
C THR A 601 -0.21 13.74 -8.47
N GLN A 602 1.07 13.73 -8.08
CA GLN A 602 1.51 13.96 -6.70
C GLN A 602 0.85 15.20 -6.05
N TYR A 603 0.86 16.34 -6.74
CA TYR A 603 0.26 17.58 -6.23
C TYR A 603 -1.27 17.66 -6.41
N LYS A 604 -1.87 16.69 -7.11
CA LYS A 604 -3.32 16.57 -7.32
C LYS A 604 -3.95 15.42 -6.52
N SER A 605 -3.17 14.75 -5.68
CA SER A 605 -3.63 13.59 -4.90
C SER A 605 -4.81 13.90 -3.98
N PHE A 606 -4.74 15.00 -3.24
CA PHE A 606 -5.80 15.45 -2.35
C PHE A 606 -7.13 15.74 -3.08
N PRO A 607 -7.21 16.63 -4.09
CA PRO A 607 -8.47 16.88 -4.77
C PRO A 607 -9.02 15.63 -5.47
N ILE A 608 -8.17 14.80 -6.07
CA ILE A 608 -8.60 13.53 -6.69
C ILE A 608 -9.26 12.63 -5.64
N THR A 609 -8.62 12.45 -4.49
CA THR A 609 -9.14 11.61 -3.40
C THR A 609 -10.42 12.19 -2.80
N MET A 610 -10.52 13.53 -2.64
CA MET A 610 -11.73 14.19 -2.18
C MET A 610 -12.91 13.95 -3.14
N MET A 611 -12.65 14.04 -4.45
CA MET A 611 -13.67 13.77 -5.48
C MET A 611 -14.14 12.32 -5.42
N THR A 612 -13.23 11.36 -5.57
CA THR A 612 -13.56 9.93 -5.67
C THR A 612 -14.17 9.36 -4.40
N ARG A 613 -13.96 10.02 -3.25
CA ARG A 613 -14.53 9.63 -1.96
C ARG A 613 -15.76 10.47 -1.64
N HIS A 614 -15.58 11.72 -1.20
CA HIS A 614 -16.68 12.49 -0.66
C HIS A 614 -17.65 13.03 -1.71
N LEU A 615 -17.19 13.50 -2.87
CA LEU A 615 -18.11 14.01 -3.88
C LEU A 615 -18.98 12.90 -4.46
N TYR A 616 -18.35 11.80 -4.87
CA TYR A 616 -19.06 10.62 -5.36
C TYR A 616 -20.05 10.05 -4.32
N ARG A 617 -19.65 9.95 -3.04
CA ARG A 617 -20.56 9.57 -1.95
C ARG A 617 -21.72 10.54 -1.81
N GLY A 618 -21.44 11.85 -1.84
CA GLY A 618 -22.46 12.89 -1.75
C GLY A 618 -23.48 12.79 -2.88
N PHE A 619 -23.03 12.71 -4.13
CA PHE A 619 -23.91 12.58 -5.30
C PHE A 619 -24.74 11.28 -5.28
N ASN A 620 -24.23 10.22 -4.64
CA ASN A 620 -24.94 8.95 -4.51
C ASN A 620 -25.70 8.78 -3.19
N ALA A 621 -25.87 9.84 -2.38
CA ALA A 621 -26.48 9.76 -1.05
C ALA A 621 -28.01 9.57 -1.01
N GLY A 622 -28.66 9.22 -2.13
CA GLY A 622 -30.10 8.94 -2.16
C GLY A 622 -30.99 10.12 -2.60
N GLY A 623 -30.52 10.94 -3.55
CA GLY A 623 -31.30 12.01 -4.20
C GLY A 623 -30.71 13.41 -4.03
N ALA A 624 -31.23 14.39 -4.78
CA ALA A 624 -30.66 15.74 -4.86
C ALA A 624 -30.60 16.46 -3.51
N THR A 625 -31.63 16.32 -2.66
CA THR A 625 -31.66 16.96 -1.33
C THR A 625 -30.62 16.36 -0.39
N ALA A 626 -30.52 15.02 -0.33
CA ALA A 626 -29.52 14.35 0.49
C ALA A 626 -28.08 14.67 0.01
N ALA A 627 -27.87 14.71 -1.30
CA ALA A 627 -26.61 15.12 -1.91
C ALA A 627 -26.25 16.56 -1.55
N GLY A 628 -27.18 17.51 -1.73
CA GLY A 628 -26.99 18.92 -1.39
C GLY A 628 -26.65 19.11 0.08
N LEU A 629 -27.37 18.45 1.00
CA LEU A 629 -27.10 18.51 2.44
C LEU A 629 -25.74 17.90 2.81
N TYR A 630 -25.35 16.79 2.18
CA TYR A 630 -24.05 16.17 2.40
C TYR A 630 -22.90 17.08 1.97
N LEU A 631 -22.98 17.62 0.75
CA LEU A 631 -21.96 18.49 0.18
C LEU A 631 -21.90 19.86 0.87
N ALA A 632 -23.04 20.41 1.29
CA ALA A 632 -23.08 21.65 2.07
C ALA A 632 -22.39 21.49 3.43
N ARG A 633 -22.68 20.41 4.17
CA ARG A 633 -22.00 20.13 5.45
C ARG A 633 -20.50 19.95 5.27
N LEU A 634 -20.09 19.27 4.20
CA LEU A 634 -18.68 19.10 3.85
C LEU A 634 -18.01 20.45 3.56
N ALA A 635 -18.61 21.27 2.69
CA ALA A 635 -18.08 22.57 2.30
C ALA A 635 -17.96 23.52 3.50
N VAL A 636 -18.99 23.61 4.35
CA VAL A 636 -18.96 24.45 5.56
C VAL A 636 -17.87 23.99 6.51
N GLY A 637 -17.79 22.69 6.80
CA GLY A 637 -16.77 22.17 7.72
C GLY A 637 -15.35 22.32 7.17
N LEU A 638 -15.13 22.03 5.89
CA LEU A 638 -13.82 22.23 5.24
C LEU A 638 -13.42 23.71 5.24
N THR A 639 -14.38 24.63 5.10
CA THR A 639 -14.14 26.07 5.20
C THR A 639 -13.72 26.47 6.62
N ALA A 640 -14.42 25.98 7.65
CA ALA A 640 -14.10 26.25 9.04
C ALA A 640 -12.71 25.72 9.43
N PHE A 641 -12.40 24.47 9.08
CA PHE A 641 -11.06 23.92 9.32
C PHE A 641 -9.98 24.52 8.40
N GLY A 642 -10.36 24.96 7.19
CA GLY A 642 -9.51 25.73 6.29
C GLY A 642 -9.13 27.10 6.86
N ALA A 643 -10.08 27.77 7.52
CA ALA A 643 -9.85 29.01 8.26
C ALA A 643 -8.88 28.76 9.42
N PHE A 644 -9.10 27.72 10.22
CA PHE A 644 -8.19 27.36 11.31
C PHE A 644 -6.77 27.03 10.82
N ALA A 645 -6.65 26.21 9.78
CA ALA A 645 -5.37 25.91 9.14
C ALA A 645 -4.67 27.15 8.58
N MET A 646 -5.45 28.11 8.04
CA MET A 646 -4.92 29.39 7.56
C MET A 646 -4.34 30.21 8.72
N GLN A 647 -5.05 30.35 9.83
CA GLN A 647 -4.56 31.10 10.98
C GLN A 647 -3.25 30.51 11.54
N MET A 648 -3.20 29.19 11.72
CA MET A 648 -1.98 28.51 12.16
C MET A 648 -0.79 28.77 11.20
N LYS A 649 -1.04 28.75 9.89
CA LYS A 649 -0.01 29.04 8.88
C LYS A 649 0.46 30.48 8.90
N GLU A 650 -0.41 31.45 9.15
CA GLU A 650 -0.02 32.86 9.23
C GLU A 650 0.87 33.09 10.47
N ILE A 651 0.46 32.55 11.63
CA ILE A 651 1.28 32.58 12.85
C ILE A 651 2.65 31.91 12.60
N ALA A 652 2.67 30.71 12.01
CA ALA A 652 3.91 29.99 11.70
C ALA A 652 4.82 30.71 10.68
N LYS A 653 4.30 31.69 9.93
CA LYS A 653 5.07 32.54 9.00
C LYS A 653 5.55 33.86 9.64
N GLY A 654 5.35 34.05 10.94
CA GLY A 654 5.73 35.28 11.63
C GLY A 654 4.74 36.43 11.46
N ARG A 655 3.53 36.14 10.97
CA ARG A 655 2.46 37.12 10.76
C ARG A 655 1.39 36.97 11.83
N ASP A 656 0.70 38.07 12.13
CA ASP A 656 -0.51 37.99 12.97
C ASP A 656 -1.62 37.20 12.28
N PRO A 657 -2.58 36.65 13.03
CA PRO A 657 -3.82 36.13 12.46
C PRO A 657 -4.48 37.13 11.50
N ARG A 658 -5.14 36.60 10.47
CA ARG A 658 -6.00 37.41 9.60
C ARG A 658 -7.30 37.75 10.31
N ASP A 659 -7.81 38.93 10.04
CA ASP A 659 -9.14 39.33 10.48
C ASP A 659 -10.22 38.42 9.86
N MET A 660 -10.91 37.65 10.70
CA MET A 660 -11.98 36.74 10.29
C MET A 660 -13.30 37.46 10.06
N THR A 661 -13.40 38.75 10.39
CA THR A 661 -14.57 39.58 10.05
C THR A 661 -14.56 40.01 8.57
N ASP A 662 -13.40 39.96 7.91
CA ASP A 662 -13.29 40.19 6.47
C ASP A 662 -13.85 38.98 5.68
N TRP A 663 -14.85 39.21 4.84
CA TRP A 663 -15.43 38.17 3.98
C TRP A 663 -14.38 37.52 3.04
N ARG A 664 -13.33 38.26 2.66
CA ARG A 664 -12.23 37.75 1.82
C ARG A 664 -11.46 36.65 2.53
N PHE A 665 -11.37 36.70 3.87
CA PHE A 665 -10.78 35.64 4.67
C PHE A 665 -11.55 34.34 4.49
N TRP A 666 -12.87 34.37 4.59
CA TRP A 666 -13.72 33.19 4.43
C TRP A 666 -13.72 32.66 3.00
N GLY A 667 -13.64 33.54 2.00
CA GLY A 667 -13.38 33.14 0.61
C GLY A 667 -12.05 32.38 0.48
N ALA A 668 -10.96 32.92 1.03
CA ALA A 668 -9.66 32.27 1.02
C ALA A 668 -9.65 30.95 1.83
N ALA A 669 -10.35 30.90 2.96
CA ALA A 669 -10.50 29.71 3.81
C ALA A 669 -11.26 28.59 3.08
N PHE A 670 -12.30 28.94 2.33
CA PHE A 670 -13.05 28.03 1.48
C PHE A 670 -12.16 27.42 0.38
N PHE A 671 -11.31 28.22 -0.28
CA PHE A 671 -10.29 27.69 -1.22
C PHE A 671 -9.23 26.83 -0.51
N GLN A 672 -8.72 27.29 0.62
CA GLN A 672 -7.68 26.60 1.40
C GLN A 672 -8.14 25.25 1.96
N GLY A 673 -9.41 25.15 2.35
CA GLY A 673 -10.05 23.91 2.81
C GLY A 673 -10.45 22.95 1.68
N GLY A 674 -10.34 23.38 0.41
CA GLY A 674 -10.75 22.59 -0.75
C GLY A 674 -12.24 22.68 -1.09
N GLY A 675 -13.00 23.58 -0.46
CA GLY A 675 -14.43 23.77 -0.69
C GLY A 675 -14.78 24.29 -2.09
N ALA A 676 -13.87 25.01 -2.74
CA ALA A 676 -14.11 25.60 -4.06
C ALA A 676 -14.30 24.58 -5.19
N GLY A 677 -13.58 23.45 -5.15
CA GLY A 677 -13.82 22.36 -6.09
C GLY A 677 -15.22 21.78 -5.94
N ILE A 678 -15.69 21.63 -4.70
CA ILE A 678 -17.01 21.07 -4.38
C ILE A 678 -18.15 21.90 -4.98
N VAL A 679 -18.12 23.22 -4.82
CA VAL A 679 -19.19 24.10 -5.32
C VAL A 679 -19.09 24.30 -6.83
N GLY A 680 -17.89 24.46 -7.38
CA GLY A 680 -17.70 24.55 -8.84
C GLY A 680 -18.19 23.30 -9.56
N ASP A 681 -17.89 22.12 -9.01
CA ASP A 681 -18.27 20.83 -9.58
C ASP A 681 -19.75 20.51 -9.38
N PHE A 682 -20.35 20.88 -8.24
CA PHE A 682 -21.79 20.73 -7.98
C PHE A 682 -22.64 21.60 -8.93
N LEU A 683 -22.19 22.82 -9.24
CA LEU A 683 -22.90 23.70 -10.18
C LEU A 683 -22.77 23.19 -11.62
N ASN A 684 -21.61 22.64 -11.99
CA ASN A 684 -21.35 22.10 -13.33
C ASN A 684 -21.98 20.71 -13.56
N SER A 685 -22.20 19.91 -12.52
CA SER A 685 -22.78 18.56 -12.61
C SER A 685 -24.28 18.52 -12.87
N SER A 686 -24.97 19.67 -12.82
CA SER A 686 -26.36 19.79 -13.30
C SER A 686 -26.48 19.65 -14.83
N LEU A 687 -25.35 19.65 -15.57
CA LEU A 687 -25.32 19.66 -17.03
C LEU A 687 -24.72 18.41 -17.69
N ASN A 688 -24.03 17.51 -16.97
CA ASN A 688 -23.54 16.24 -17.55
C ASN A 688 -23.47 15.11 -16.50
N ARG A 689 -24.09 13.97 -16.80
CA ARG A 689 -24.04 12.76 -15.97
C ARG A 689 -22.60 12.24 -15.84
N ALA A 690 -22.26 11.78 -14.64
CA ALA A 690 -20.90 11.53 -14.16
C ALA A 690 -20.26 10.25 -14.73
N ASP A 691 -19.71 10.37 -15.93
CA ASP A 691 -18.77 9.40 -16.49
C ASP A 691 -17.32 9.92 -16.42
N THR A 692 -16.38 9.05 -16.78
CA THR A 692 -14.90 9.18 -16.83
C THR A 692 -14.36 10.55 -17.28
N SER A 693 -15.17 11.33 -18.01
CA SER A 693 -14.93 12.73 -18.38
C SER A 693 -14.67 13.66 -17.19
N PHE A 694 -15.40 13.50 -16.07
CA PHE A 694 -15.30 14.38 -14.89
C PHE A 694 -13.91 14.40 -14.24
N TYR A 695 -13.23 13.24 -14.21
CA TYR A 695 -11.87 13.12 -13.69
C TYR A 695 -10.82 13.75 -14.62
N MET A 696 -10.99 13.61 -15.94
CA MET A 696 -10.09 14.21 -16.93
C MET A 696 -10.13 15.74 -16.89
N THR A 697 -11.27 16.34 -16.56
CA THR A 697 -11.38 17.80 -16.33
C THR A 697 -10.54 18.28 -15.15
N ALA A 698 -10.51 17.54 -14.04
CA ALA A 698 -9.69 17.87 -12.86
C ALA A 698 -8.18 17.69 -13.12
N ILE A 699 -7.81 16.74 -13.98
CA ILE A 699 -6.44 16.60 -14.48
C ILE A 699 -6.09 17.69 -15.50
N GLY A 700 -7.06 18.13 -16.32
CA GLY A 700 -6.90 19.10 -17.42
C GLY A 700 -6.72 20.56 -17.03
N GLY A 701 -6.76 20.93 -15.74
CA GLY A 701 -6.38 22.28 -15.30
C GLY A 701 -4.91 22.60 -15.62
N PRO A 702 -4.51 23.87 -15.80
CA PRO A 702 -3.24 24.28 -16.42
C PRO A 702 -2.03 23.66 -15.73
N THR A 703 -1.53 22.56 -16.29
CA THR A 703 -0.34 21.81 -15.85
C THR A 703 0.96 22.39 -16.41
N ALA A 704 0.87 23.41 -17.27
CA ALA A 704 1.99 23.99 -18.01
C ALA A 704 3.10 24.53 -17.11
N GLY A 705 2.78 25.09 -15.93
CA GLY A 705 3.80 25.68 -15.04
C GLY A 705 4.71 24.66 -14.34
N LEU A 706 4.22 23.45 -14.06
CA LEU A 706 5.00 22.42 -13.37
C LEU A 706 5.88 21.62 -14.34
N ALA A 707 5.39 21.38 -15.55
CA ALA A 707 6.19 20.78 -16.62
C ALA A 707 7.33 21.71 -17.04
N ASP A 708 7.06 23.02 -17.07
CA ASP A 708 8.07 24.06 -17.29
C ASP A 708 9.08 24.12 -16.12
N ASP A 709 8.65 24.08 -14.86
CA ASP A 709 9.56 24.03 -13.70
C ASP A 709 10.43 22.76 -13.66
N LEU A 710 9.86 21.59 -14.00
CA LEU A 710 10.59 20.31 -14.02
C LEU A 710 11.53 20.20 -15.23
N ALA A 711 11.10 20.68 -16.41
CA ALA A 711 11.93 20.77 -17.61
C ALA A 711 13.03 21.84 -17.47
N ARG A 712 12.76 22.93 -16.77
CA ARG A 712 13.79 23.91 -16.38
C ARG A 712 14.81 23.30 -15.42
N LEU A 713 14.38 22.43 -14.52
CA LEU A 713 15.25 21.71 -13.58
C LEU A 713 16.22 20.74 -14.28
N THR A 714 15.79 20.09 -15.37
CA THR A 714 16.61 19.12 -16.13
C THR A 714 17.32 19.70 -17.36
N MET A 715 16.78 20.72 -18.03
CA MET A 715 17.33 21.28 -19.27
C MET A 715 17.75 22.76 -19.17
N ALA A 716 17.04 23.61 -18.40
CA ALA A 716 17.33 25.05 -18.42
C ALA A 716 18.56 25.47 -17.60
N ASN A 717 19.03 24.67 -16.65
CA ASN A 717 20.32 24.92 -15.98
C ASN A 717 21.53 24.63 -16.88
N ILE A 718 21.33 23.97 -18.02
CA ILE A 718 22.36 23.75 -19.04
C ILE A 718 22.29 24.85 -20.12
N SER A 719 21.10 25.38 -20.44
CA SER A 719 20.92 26.40 -21.48
C SER A 719 21.00 27.87 -21.01
N ALA A 720 20.79 28.17 -19.72
CA ALA A 720 20.97 29.53 -19.19
C ALA A 720 22.44 29.99 -19.21
N THR A 721 23.38 29.03 -19.22
CA THR A 721 24.82 29.26 -19.41
C THR A 721 25.20 29.67 -20.84
N THR A 722 24.32 29.49 -21.83
CA THR A 722 24.60 29.76 -23.24
C THR A 722 23.96 31.04 -23.81
N GLU A 723 23.05 31.71 -23.08
CA GLU A 723 22.23 32.82 -23.66
C GLU A 723 22.45 34.24 -23.05
N GLY A 724 23.36 34.43 -22.09
CA GLY A 724 23.87 35.77 -21.73
C GLY A 724 22.84 36.85 -21.33
N LYS A 725 21.78 36.52 -20.58
CA LYS A 725 20.83 37.51 -20.03
C LYS A 725 21.15 37.83 -18.56
N ASP A 726 21.08 39.11 -18.18
CA ASP A 726 21.20 39.60 -16.80
C ASP A 726 20.06 39.05 -15.92
N ALA A 727 20.30 37.89 -15.31
CA ALA A 727 19.43 37.26 -14.33
C ALA A 727 19.84 37.72 -12.93
N ASN A 728 18.87 37.92 -12.03
CA ASN A 728 19.11 38.14 -10.59
C ASN A 728 19.60 36.84 -9.92
N TRP A 729 20.79 36.38 -10.34
CA TRP A 729 21.31 35.05 -10.09
C TRP A 729 21.43 34.75 -8.58
N GLY A 730 21.86 35.72 -7.77
CA GLY A 730 21.95 35.56 -6.31
C GLY A 730 20.61 35.34 -5.63
N ARG A 731 19.57 36.12 -5.98
CA ARG A 731 18.21 36.00 -5.42
C ARG A 731 17.55 34.70 -5.85
N ASP A 732 17.66 34.35 -7.12
CA ASP A 732 17.00 33.16 -7.66
C ASP A 732 17.73 31.88 -7.22
N ALA A 733 19.07 31.91 -7.08
CA ALA A 733 19.84 30.83 -6.48
C ALA A 733 19.53 30.64 -4.98
N ALA A 734 19.47 31.73 -4.19
CA ALA A 734 19.09 31.65 -2.77
C ALA A 734 17.67 31.10 -2.58
N ARG A 735 16.72 31.54 -3.42
CA ARG A 735 15.34 31.02 -3.42
C ARG A 735 15.29 29.55 -3.84
N PHE A 736 16.09 29.16 -4.83
CA PHE A 736 16.20 27.78 -5.29
C PHE A 736 16.75 26.86 -4.20
N VAL A 737 17.86 27.23 -3.55
CA VAL A 737 18.44 26.48 -2.43
C VAL A 737 17.44 26.40 -1.28
N ARG A 738 16.88 27.52 -0.82
CA ARG A 738 15.88 27.55 0.26
C ARG A 738 14.68 26.64 0.00
N ARG A 739 14.09 26.70 -1.21
CA ARG A 739 12.88 25.94 -1.59
C ARG A 739 13.15 24.44 -1.75
N ASN A 740 14.38 24.05 -2.03
CA ASN A 740 14.75 22.66 -2.29
C ASN A 740 15.55 22.02 -1.15
N THR A 741 15.90 22.73 -0.07
CA THR A 741 16.55 22.14 1.09
C THR A 741 15.52 21.44 1.99
N PRO A 742 15.62 20.10 2.21
CA PRO A 742 14.75 19.37 3.11
C PRO A 742 14.74 19.93 4.53
N GLY A 743 13.58 19.93 5.18
CA GLY A 743 13.44 20.37 6.57
C GLY A 743 13.28 21.89 6.78
N THR A 744 13.58 22.73 5.78
CA THR A 744 13.34 24.19 5.88
C THR A 744 11.87 24.56 6.04
N SER A 745 10.97 23.68 5.58
CA SER A 745 9.53 23.85 5.69
C SER A 745 8.92 23.34 7.00
N LEU A 746 9.71 22.87 7.97
CA LEU A 746 9.19 22.40 9.27
C LEU A 746 8.51 23.54 10.04
N TRP A 747 7.22 23.38 10.32
CA TRP A 747 6.36 24.48 10.79
C TRP A 747 6.86 25.20 12.06
N TYR A 748 7.52 24.49 12.98
CA TYR A 748 7.99 25.04 14.26
C TYR A 748 9.40 25.67 14.19
N MET A 749 10.21 25.34 13.17
CA MET A 749 11.56 25.93 12.97
C MET A 749 11.64 26.86 11.77
N ARG A 750 10.70 26.76 10.84
CA ARG A 750 10.70 27.48 9.56
C ARG A 750 10.91 28.97 9.73
N LEU A 751 10.19 29.59 10.65
CA LEU A 751 10.30 31.03 10.87
C LEU A 751 11.69 31.43 11.33
N ALA A 752 12.27 30.73 12.30
CA ALA A 752 13.62 31.00 12.77
C ALA A 752 14.66 30.81 11.66
N LEU A 753 14.56 29.74 10.86
CA LEU A 753 15.44 29.51 9.71
C LEU A 753 15.29 30.60 8.64
N ASP A 754 14.05 31.01 8.35
CA ASP A 754 13.76 32.09 7.42
C ASP A 754 14.44 33.39 7.87
N ARG A 755 14.37 33.73 9.17
CA ARG A 755 14.85 35.01 9.71
C ARG A 755 16.35 35.05 9.97
N LEU A 756 16.87 34.00 10.60
CA LEU A 756 18.25 33.97 11.08
C LEU A 756 19.25 33.48 10.04
N MET A 757 18.78 32.77 9.01
CA MET A 757 19.67 32.17 8.00
C MET A 757 19.33 32.64 6.59
N TRP A 758 18.09 32.46 6.13
CA TRP A 758 17.75 32.75 4.74
C TRP A 758 17.66 34.24 4.43
N ASP A 759 17.08 35.04 5.32
CA ASP A 759 17.04 36.50 5.17
C ASP A 759 18.47 37.08 5.24
N GLN A 760 19.34 36.52 6.09
CA GLN A 760 20.76 36.92 6.14
C GLN A 760 21.51 36.58 4.85
N LEU A 761 21.31 35.36 4.33
CA LEU A 761 21.87 34.97 3.04
C LEU A 761 21.34 35.86 1.90
N GLN A 762 20.06 36.21 1.92
CA GLN A 762 19.48 37.14 0.95
C GLN A 762 20.11 38.52 1.06
N ALA A 763 20.34 39.05 2.27
CA ALA A 763 21.00 40.35 2.44
C ALA A 763 22.41 40.39 1.82
N ILE A 764 23.12 39.27 1.84
CA ILE A 764 24.46 39.13 1.25
C ILE A 764 24.40 39.02 -0.28
N LEU A 765 23.45 38.23 -0.81
CA LEU A 765 23.38 37.88 -2.23
C LEU A 765 22.51 38.82 -3.08
N ASP A 766 21.68 39.65 -2.45
CA ASP A 766 20.70 40.50 -3.11
C ASP A 766 20.78 41.93 -2.54
N PRO A 767 21.34 42.91 -3.27
CA PRO A 767 21.46 44.29 -2.81
C PRO A 767 20.09 44.95 -2.56
N ASP A 768 19.01 44.36 -3.06
CA ASP A 768 17.63 44.82 -2.91
C ASP A 768 16.84 44.09 -1.84
N ALA A 769 17.48 43.26 -1.01
CA ALA A 769 16.82 42.46 0.03
C ALA A 769 15.91 43.31 0.94
N ALA A 770 16.43 44.43 1.48
CA ALA A 770 15.67 45.34 2.35
C ALA A 770 14.46 45.99 1.65
N ARG A 771 14.54 46.22 0.33
CA ARG A 771 13.40 46.70 -0.47
C ARG A 771 12.37 45.59 -0.67
N SER A 772 12.82 44.36 -0.91
CA SER A 772 11.97 43.17 -1.01
C SER A 772 11.18 42.90 0.28
N TRP A 773 11.82 43.00 1.44
CA TRP A 773 11.17 42.79 2.74
C TRP A 773 10.13 43.85 3.04
N ARG A 774 10.45 45.14 2.83
CA ARG A 774 9.48 46.23 2.98
C ARG A 774 8.27 46.07 2.04
N ARG A 775 8.49 45.63 0.80
CA ARG A 775 7.37 45.29 -0.12
C ARG A 775 6.51 44.14 0.41
N THR A 776 7.13 43.14 1.02
CA THR A 776 6.40 42.00 1.63
C THR A 776 5.56 42.45 2.83
N GLU A 777 6.09 43.33 3.68
CA GLU A 777 5.37 43.93 4.80
C GLU A 777 4.22 44.82 4.33
N GLN A 778 4.48 45.71 3.38
CA GLN A 778 3.46 46.59 2.81
C GLN A 778 2.33 45.80 2.15
N ARG A 779 2.67 44.75 1.40
CA ARG A 779 1.69 43.85 0.77
C ARG A 779 0.81 43.15 1.80
N ALA A 780 1.39 42.63 2.89
CA ALA A 780 0.61 42.00 3.96
C ALA A 780 -0.35 42.98 4.66
N ARG A 781 0.08 44.24 4.85
CA ARG A 781 -0.76 45.31 5.39
C ARG A 781 -1.89 45.69 4.42
N GLN A 782 -1.60 45.81 3.12
CA GLN A 782 -2.57 46.23 2.11
C GLN A 782 -3.58 45.14 1.74
N GLU A 783 -3.12 43.90 1.51
CA GLU A 783 -3.97 42.81 1.02
C GLU A 783 -4.75 42.12 2.14
N THR A 784 -4.17 42.05 3.34
CA THR A 784 -4.69 41.19 4.43
C THR A 784 -4.81 41.88 5.78
N ARG A 785 -4.46 43.17 5.88
CA ARG A 785 -4.40 43.95 7.14
C ARG A 785 -3.53 43.30 8.23
N GLN A 786 -2.56 42.49 7.81
CA GLN A 786 -1.68 41.75 8.72
C GLN A 786 -0.39 42.52 8.98
N GLU A 787 0.09 42.43 10.21
CA GLU A 787 1.46 42.77 10.58
C GLU A 787 2.29 41.52 10.86
N PHE A 788 3.58 41.74 11.10
CA PHE A 788 4.52 40.68 11.44
C PHE A 788 4.90 40.80 12.91
N TRP A 789 4.66 39.75 13.68
CA TRP A 789 5.20 39.63 15.04
C TRP A 789 6.70 39.26 15.02
N TRP A 790 7.16 38.65 13.92
CA TRP A 790 8.58 38.51 13.59
C TRP A 790 8.85 38.90 12.14
N ARG A 791 9.47 40.07 11.96
CA ARG A 791 9.66 40.75 10.68
C ARG A 791 10.84 40.20 9.88
N PRO A 792 10.80 40.22 8.53
CA PRO A 792 11.92 39.77 7.70
C PRO A 792 13.19 40.59 7.91
N GLY A 793 14.33 39.90 7.96
CA GLY A 793 15.64 40.51 8.21
C GLY A 793 15.96 40.77 9.69
N GLU A 794 15.00 40.65 10.60
CA GLU A 794 15.22 40.89 12.03
C GLU A 794 15.77 39.66 12.77
N ALA A 795 16.72 39.90 13.67
CA ALA A 795 17.38 38.86 14.46
C ALA A 795 16.50 38.23 15.56
N GLY A 796 15.33 38.81 15.84
CA GLY A 796 14.37 38.28 16.81
C GLY A 796 12.99 38.91 16.67
N PRO A 797 11.96 38.32 17.31
CA PRO A 797 10.62 38.89 17.33
C PRO A 797 10.58 40.16 18.19
N GLU A 798 9.89 41.20 17.72
CA GLU A 798 9.65 42.43 18.49
C GLU A 798 8.48 42.23 19.49
N ARG A 799 7.56 41.29 19.18
CA ARG A 799 6.37 40.98 19.98
C ARG A 799 5.85 39.57 19.69
N GLY A 800 4.88 39.12 20.49
CA GLY A 800 4.08 37.93 20.19
C GLY A 800 3.02 38.17 19.10
N PRO A 801 2.40 37.10 18.56
CA PRO A 801 1.28 37.21 17.63
C PRO A 801 0.06 37.86 18.30
N ALA A 802 -0.52 38.86 17.64
CA ALA A 802 -1.72 39.56 18.11
C ALA A 802 -2.99 38.75 17.80
N LEU A 803 -3.39 37.87 18.72
CA LEU A 803 -4.50 36.92 18.51
C LEU A 803 -5.87 37.60 18.41
N ASP A 804 -6.03 38.75 19.05
CA ASP A 804 -7.20 39.63 19.02
C ASP A 804 -7.53 40.13 17.60
N ARG A 805 -6.53 40.27 16.72
CA ARG A 805 -6.74 40.60 15.31
C ARG A 805 -7.60 39.57 14.57
N ALA A 806 -7.62 38.31 15.02
CA ALA A 806 -8.47 37.29 14.41
C ALA A 806 -9.96 37.63 14.50
N ILE A 807 -10.37 38.38 15.53
CA ILE A 807 -11.77 38.76 15.78
C ILE A 807 -12.07 40.23 15.44
N GLY A 808 -11.22 40.87 14.64
CA GLY A 808 -11.41 42.25 14.18
C GLY A 808 -11.20 43.31 15.27
N LEU A 809 -10.58 42.93 16.39
CA LEU A 809 -10.13 43.87 17.39
C LEU A 809 -8.74 44.35 16.97
N ASP A 810 -8.70 45.48 16.27
CA ASP A 810 -7.47 46.23 16.14
C ASP A 810 -7.15 46.80 17.52
N GLY A 811 -6.10 46.28 18.15
CA GLY A 811 -5.56 46.84 19.39
C GLY A 811 -5.44 48.36 19.27
N ARG A 812 -6.25 49.06 20.06
CA ARG A 812 -6.10 50.50 20.29
C ARG A 812 -4.82 50.77 21.07
#